data_AF-A0A951N664-F1
#
_entry.id   AF-A0A951N664-F1
#
_cell.length_a   1.000
_cell.length_b   1.000
_cell.length_c   1.000
_cell.angle_alpha   90.00
_cell.angle_beta   90.00
_cell.angle_gamma   90.00
#
_symmetry.space_group_name_H-M   'P 1'
#
loop_
_entity.id
_entity.type
_entity.pdbx_description
1 polymer ?
#
loop_
_entity_poly.entity_id
_entity_poly.type
_entity_poly.pdbx_seq_one_letter_code
_entity_poly.pdbx_strand_id
1 'polypeptide(L)'
;MLKQPYEEFLQTKIKLATPRASLENAPLHPSLFPHQAAIARWALKNGRGLIAASFGLGKSRVQCAVAQALVAQSNQPFLVVCPLGVKHQFAAEDGPSMGMEWQYVRSDAEIEAATTPYLITNYERVRDGGIDPRKHDFCGASLDEGSVLRSLGSKTYQIFQELFADVPNRYVCTATPAPNKFREIIYYAQFLGVMDVGQALTRWFERDPQKAGNLKLHPQHERDFWIWVASWALFLSKPSDLGFSDEGYDLPELRVHWHRVLVDHTRAHKVADSRGQLNLILGGTTSVQDEARENRATLEARVAKMQEILAANQGRHALLWHNLEDERRAVEKAVPESVSVFGSQELELREQRILDFSHGDIPILATKPEIAGSGCNFQRHCSLNIFLGVNYRFEDFIQAIHRTHRFQQKEPVDVHIIYAESQDSIIQSLKEKWALHEKLSQTMQDIVIKYGLSHEAMNAELQRRIGLTRVEVAGERFTAINNDCVREIANLETNSVGLIHTSIPFGNHYEYTTNVEDFGHNDSDEDFFVQMDFLIPELLRALKPGRLAAIHVKDRILYGHQTKSGMLEVQPFSDETVAAFRKHGFLFEGRRTIVTDVVRENNSTYRLTWKEMCKDATKMGCGLPEYLLLFRKPPSDNANSYADEPVLCDTKNYSLARWQVDAHAFWRSNGVLPALYDFHAHVAGLEAKEATGSLPKTFFADPPRTDNPDVWDDVTFMRCLNANQMAGGKQKHICPLPFDIVERTIELYSNPGDLILEPFMGIGTVPYVAIKKDRRAYGIELNSEYFANAVRYCRDAEAEALAPSLFDELVAA
;
A
#
# COMPACT_ATOMS: atom_id res chain seq x y z
N MET A 1 20.77 -29.59 9.67
CA MET A 1 19.70 -29.47 8.67
C MET A 1 20.36 -29.10 7.35
N LEU A 2 20.10 -29.85 6.27
CA LEU A 2 20.53 -29.46 4.93
C LEU A 2 19.89 -28.10 4.62
N LYS A 3 20.70 -27.07 4.36
CA LYS A 3 20.19 -25.74 4.00
C LYS A 3 19.38 -25.89 2.70
N GLN A 4 18.14 -25.42 2.72
CA GLN A 4 17.33 -25.24 1.51
C GLN A 4 18.14 -24.44 0.47
N PRO A 5 18.17 -24.79 -0.83
CA PRO A 5 18.81 -23.97 -1.85
C PRO A 5 18.27 -22.54 -1.87
N TYR A 6 19.13 -21.55 -2.06
CA TYR A 6 18.75 -20.13 -2.06
C TYR A 6 17.65 -19.80 -3.09
N GLU A 7 17.66 -20.48 -4.24
CA GLU A 7 16.62 -20.33 -5.27
C GLU A 7 15.24 -20.78 -4.78
N GLU A 8 15.17 -21.87 -4.00
CA GLU A 8 13.92 -22.33 -3.41
C GLU A 8 13.44 -21.34 -2.32
N PHE A 9 14.35 -20.71 -1.59
CA PHE A 9 14.01 -19.64 -0.64
C PHE A 9 13.45 -18.40 -1.35
N LEU A 10 14.05 -17.96 -2.48
CA LEU A 10 13.51 -16.84 -3.25
C LEU A 10 12.09 -17.11 -3.77
N GLN A 11 11.80 -18.35 -4.14
CA GLN A 11 10.45 -18.74 -4.56
C GLN A 11 9.41 -18.60 -3.45
N THR A 12 9.77 -18.79 -2.16
CA THR A 12 8.81 -18.64 -1.05
C THR A 12 8.39 -17.19 -0.80
N LYS A 13 9.19 -16.22 -1.26
CA LYS A 13 8.87 -14.78 -1.17
C LYS A 13 7.80 -14.32 -2.16
N ILE A 14 7.51 -15.10 -3.20
CA ILE A 14 6.43 -14.83 -4.14
C ILE A 14 5.09 -15.19 -3.46
N LYS A 15 4.39 -14.17 -2.97
CA LYS A 15 3.10 -14.32 -2.29
C LYS A 15 1.95 -14.24 -3.28
N LEU A 16 1.72 -15.28 -4.07
CA LEU A 16 0.40 -15.46 -4.68
C LEU A 16 -0.56 -16.07 -3.65
N ALA A 17 -1.84 -15.78 -3.79
CA ALA A 17 -2.85 -16.45 -2.99
C ALA A 17 -2.81 -17.95 -3.27
N THR A 18 -2.60 -18.75 -2.23
CA THR A 18 -2.59 -20.21 -2.34
C THR A 18 -4.04 -20.72 -2.39
N PRO A 19 -4.40 -21.55 -3.38
CA PRO A 19 -5.70 -22.21 -3.41
C PRO A 19 -5.96 -22.97 -2.10
N ARG A 20 -7.08 -22.69 -1.42
CA ARG A 20 -7.41 -23.30 -0.12
C ARG A 20 -8.38 -24.46 -0.23
N ALA A 21 -9.07 -24.62 -1.35
CA ALA A 21 -10.14 -25.59 -1.50
C ALA A 21 -9.95 -26.45 -2.76
N SER A 22 -10.16 -27.76 -2.64
CA SER A 22 -10.00 -28.73 -3.72
C SER A 22 -11.35 -29.12 -4.34
N LEU A 23 -12.28 -28.16 -4.42
CA LEU A 23 -13.64 -28.35 -4.92
C LEU A 23 -13.87 -27.83 -6.35
N GLU A 24 -12.81 -27.57 -7.11
CA GLU A 24 -12.92 -27.11 -8.51
C GLU A 24 -13.76 -28.06 -9.40
N ASN A 25 -13.79 -29.35 -9.05
CA ASN A 25 -14.54 -30.40 -9.76
C ASN A 25 -15.90 -30.72 -9.15
N ALA A 26 -16.37 -29.94 -8.17
CA ALA A 26 -17.70 -30.15 -7.60
C ALA A 26 -18.79 -30.09 -8.71
N PRO A 27 -19.84 -30.92 -8.61
CA PRO A 27 -20.97 -30.84 -9.52
C PRO A 27 -21.68 -29.50 -9.30
N LEU A 28 -21.83 -28.72 -10.37
CA LEU A 28 -22.54 -27.45 -10.35
C LEU A 28 -23.93 -27.61 -10.96
N HIS A 29 -24.86 -26.75 -10.57
CA HIS A 29 -26.22 -26.79 -11.09
C HIS A 29 -26.24 -26.57 -12.62
N PRO A 30 -26.98 -27.38 -13.40
CA PRO A 30 -26.95 -27.36 -14.86
C PRO A 30 -27.52 -26.08 -15.50
N SER A 31 -28.26 -25.27 -14.73
CA SER A 31 -28.82 -24.00 -15.22
C SER A 31 -27.84 -22.82 -15.16
N LEU A 32 -26.57 -23.05 -14.78
CA LEU A 32 -25.53 -22.02 -14.85
C LEU A 32 -25.03 -21.88 -16.29
N PHE A 33 -24.81 -20.64 -16.72
CA PHE A 33 -24.11 -20.38 -17.98
C PHE A 33 -22.62 -20.81 -17.88
N PRO A 34 -21.96 -21.11 -19.00
CA PRO A 34 -20.56 -21.57 -19.00
C PRO A 34 -19.59 -20.65 -18.23
N HIS A 35 -19.72 -19.32 -18.38
CA HIS A 35 -18.90 -18.35 -17.64
C HIS A 35 -19.22 -18.36 -16.13
N GLN A 36 -20.49 -18.52 -15.73
CA GLN A 36 -20.86 -18.62 -14.31
C GLN A 36 -20.29 -19.88 -13.67
N ALA A 37 -20.33 -21.01 -14.39
CA ALA A 37 -19.71 -22.25 -13.94
C ALA A 37 -18.20 -22.10 -13.78
N ALA A 38 -17.51 -21.44 -14.71
CA ALA A 38 -16.08 -21.17 -14.62
C ALA A 38 -15.73 -20.31 -13.39
N ILE A 39 -16.50 -19.24 -13.14
CA ILE A 39 -16.31 -18.38 -11.95
C ILE A 39 -16.53 -19.20 -10.66
N ALA A 40 -17.60 -20.00 -10.59
CA ALA A 40 -17.88 -20.82 -9.43
C ALA A 40 -16.78 -21.85 -9.16
N ARG A 41 -16.24 -22.50 -10.21
CA ARG A 41 -15.09 -23.41 -10.06
C ARG A 41 -13.83 -22.69 -9.58
N TRP A 42 -13.55 -21.51 -10.12
CA TRP A 42 -12.42 -20.68 -9.66
C TRP A 42 -12.58 -20.30 -8.17
N ALA A 43 -13.77 -19.87 -7.76
CA ALA A 43 -14.06 -19.53 -6.37
C ALA A 43 -13.89 -20.75 -5.46
N LEU A 44 -14.42 -21.91 -5.85
CA LEU A 44 -14.28 -23.18 -5.13
C LEU A 44 -12.86 -23.73 -5.10
N LYS A 45 -12.01 -23.40 -6.08
CA LYS A 45 -10.58 -23.73 -6.07
C LYS A 45 -9.83 -22.86 -5.05
N ASN A 46 -10.12 -21.57 -5.05
CA ASN A 46 -9.41 -20.64 -4.19
C ASN A 46 -9.88 -20.73 -2.73
N GLY A 47 -11.15 -21.07 -2.50
CA GLY A 47 -11.81 -21.05 -1.20
C GLY A 47 -12.05 -19.64 -0.65
N ARG A 48 -11.23 -18.67 -1.07
CA ARG A 48 -11.38 -17.25 -0.77
C ARG A 48 -11.13 -16.42 -2.01
N GLY A 49 -11.99 -15.43 -2.26
CA GLY A 49 -11.79 -14.56 -3.40
C GLY A 49 -12.76 -13.40 -3.53
N LEU A 50 -12.33 -12.40 -4.29
CA LEU A 50 -13.15 -11.27 -4.72
C LEU A 50 -13.70 -11.58 -6.11
N ILE A 51 -15.02 -11.63 -6.24
CA ILE A 51 -15.73 -11.80 -7.52
C ILE A 51 -16.27 -10.43 -7.93
N ALA A 52 -15.45 -9.73 -8.70
CA ALA A 52 -15.74 -8.41 -9.25
C ALA A 52 -16.35 -8.52 -10.66
N ALA A 53 -17.54 -9.11 -10.75
CA ALA A 53 -18.24 -9.28 -12.01
C ALA A 53 -19.22 -8.13 -12.27
N SER A 54 -19.18 -7.58 -13.48
CA SER A 54 -20.06 -6.50 -13.95
C SER A 54 -21.56 -6.83 -13.81
N PHE A 55 -22.39 -5.79 -13.91
CA PHE A 55 -23.82 -5.90 -13.68
C PHE A 55 -24.48 -6.86 -14.68
N GLY A 56 -25.21 -7.85 -14.15
CA GLY A 56 -25.96 -8.81 -14.96
C GLY A 56 -25.25 -10.13 -15.28
N LEU A 57 -23.99 -10.33 -14.89
CA LEU A 57 -23.26 -11.61 -15.08
C LEU A 57 -23.71 -12.75 -14.14
N GLY A 58 -24.73 -12.53 -13.30
CA GLY A 58 -25.31 -13.57 -12.42
C GLY A 58 -24.50 -13.87 -11.15
N LYS A 59 -24.00 -12.83 -10.47
CA LYS A 59 -23.25 -12.94 -9.20
C LYS A 59 -23.96 -13.76 -8.13
N SER A 60 -25.26 -13.54 -7.96
CA SER A 60 -26.13 -14.29 -7.04
C SER A 60 -26.16 -15.78 -7.36
N ARG A 61 -26.29 -16.16 -8.64
CA ARG A 61 -26.25 -17.56 -9.10
C ARG A 61 -24.90 -18.21 -8.83
N VAL A 62 -23.80 -17.48 -9.04
CA VAL A 62 -22.45 -17.94 -8.69
C VAL A 62 -22.34 -18.17 -7.18
N GLN A 63 -22.82 -17.24 -6.34
CA GLN A 63 -22.82 -17.39 -4.88
C GLN A 63 -23.66 -18.60 -4.43
N CYS A 64 -24.84 -18.80 -5.01
CA CYS A 64 -25.68 -19.98 -4.78
C CYS A 64 -24.94 -21.28 -5.14
N ALA A 65 -24.26 -21.33 -6.29
CA ALA A 65 -23.52 -22.50 -6.73
C ALA A 65 -22.35 -22.85 -5.78
N VAL A 66 -21.62 -21.83 -5.32
CA VAL A 66 -20.53 -21.99 -4.36
C VAL A 66 -21.07 -22.48 -3.01
N ALA A 67 -22.15 -21.87 -2.51
CA ALA A 67 -22.80 -22.28 -1.27
C ALA A 67 -23.28 -23.74 -1.34
N GLN A 68 -23.97 -24.12 -2.42
CA GLN A 68 -24.45 -25.50 -2.62
C GLN A 68 -23.31 -26.52 -2.58
N ALA A 69 -22.19 -26.24 -3.25
CA ALA A 69 -21.03 -27.15 -3.28
C ALA A 69 -20.34 -27.27 -1.90
N LEU A 70 -20.19 -26.16 -1.18
CA LEU A 70 -19.56 -26.16 0.15
C LEU A 70 -20.43 -26.85 1.20
N VAL A 71 -21.73 -26.57 1.21
CA VAL A 71 -22.70 -27.22 2.10
C VAL A 71 -22.76 -28.73 1.81
N ALA A 72 -22.77 -29.14 0.54
CA ALA A 72 -22.76 -30.56 0.17
C ALA A 72 -21.51 -31.31 0.65
N GLN A 73 -20.35 -30.64 0.71
CA GLN A 73 -19.11 -31.25 1.18
C GLN A 73 -19.04 -31.34 2.72
N SER A 74 -19.43 -30.27 3.40
CA SER A 74 -19.17 -30.07 4.83
C SER A 74 -20.36 -30.40 5.73
N ASN A 75 -21.57 -30.39 5.18
CA ASN A 75 -22.85 -30.45 5.90
C ASN A 75 -23.00 -29.35 6.97
N GLN A 76 -22.32 -28.22 6.76
CA GLN A 76 -22.32 -27.05 7.65
C GLN A 76 -22.99 -25.86 6.95
N PRO A 77 -23.60 -24.91 7.68
CA PRO A 77 -24.35 -23.81 7.08
C PRO A 77 -23.44 -22.86 6.28
N PHE A 78 -24.03 -22.13 5.33
CA PHE A 78 -23.38 -21.07 4.56
C PHE A 78 -24.13 -19.75 4.75
N LEU A 79 -23.40 -18.66 5.00
CA LEU A 79 -23.98 -17.35 5.28
C LEU A 79 -23.75 -16.36 4.13
N VAL A 80 -24.82 -15.75 3.63
CA VAL A 80 -24.74 -14.58 2.75
C VAL A 80 -25.09 -13.33 3.55
N VAL A 81 -24.22 -12.32 3.51
CA VAL A 81 -24.50 -10.99 4.06
C VAL A 81 -24.71 -10.04 2.89
N CYS A 82 -25.93 -9.52 2.74
CA CYS A 82 -26.28 -8.62 1.63
C CYS A 82 -27.09 -7.41 2.13
N PRO A 83 -27.16 -6.31 1.35
CA PRO A 83 -28.11 -5.24 1.64
C PRO A 83 -29.54 -5.80 1.65
N LEU A 84 -30.41 -5.22 2.48
CA LEU A 84 -31.82 -5.66 2.60
C LEU A 84 -32.54 -5.72 1.25
N GLY A 85 -32.25 -4.79 0.34
CA GLY A 85 -32.84 -4.75 -1.00
C GLY A 85 -32.48 -5.93 -1.90
N VAL A 86 -31.43 -6.70 -1.59
CA VAL A 86 -30.96 -7.84 -2.41
C VAL A 86 -31.50 -9.19 -1.90
N LYS A 87 -32.06 -9.24 -0.68
CA LYS A 87 -32.54 -10.47 -0.04
C LYS A 87 -33.48 -11.30 -0.93
N HIS A 88 -34.35 -10.62 -1.67
CA HIS A 88 -35.37 -11.23 -2.53
C HIS A 88 -34.74 -11.98 -3.71
N GLN A 89 -33.61 -11.51 -4.22
CA GLN A 89 -32.92 -12.13 -5.35
C GLN A 89 -32.45 -13.55 -4.98
N PHE A 90 -31.99 -13.77 -3.75
CA PHE A 90 -31.62 -15.09 -3.27
C PHE A 90 -32.83 -15.92 -2.83
N ALA A 91 -33.73 -15.34 -2.03
CA ALA A 91 -34.83 -16.08 -1.40
C ALA A 91 -36.00 -16.41 -2.34
N ALA A 92 -36.27 -15.57 -3.34
CA ALA A 92 -37.45 -15.69 -4.21
C ALA A 92 -37.13 -15.96 -5.69
N GLU A 93 -35.93 -15.63 -6.17
CA GLU A 93 -35.57 -15.77 -7.60
C GLU A 93 -34.51 -16.86 -7.83
N ASP A 94 -33.24 -16.56 -7.56
CA ASP A 94 -32.11 -17.41 -7.96
C ASP A 94 -32.03 -18.70 -7.13
N GLY A 95 -32.25 -18.61 -5.82
CA GLY A 95 -32.25 -19.77 -4.92
C GLY A 95 -33.26 -20.84 -5.35
N PRO A 96 -34.57 -20.53 -5.41
CA PRO A 96 -35.60 -21.47 -5.85
C PRO A 96 -35.33 -22.04 -7.25
N SER A 97 -34.80 -21.21 -8.18
CA SER A 97 -34.44 -21.67 -9.54
C SER A 97 -33.29 -22.70 -9.58
N MET A 98 -32.53 -22.80 -8.49
CA MET A 98 -31.42 -23.74 -8.30
C MET A 98 -31.73 -24.83 -7.26
N GLY A 99 -33.00 -24.92 -6.82
CA GLY A 99 -33.45 -25.89 -5.81
C GLY A 99 -32.95 -25.58 -4.40
N MET A 100 -32.66 -24.31 -4.09
CA MET A 100 -32.18 -23.86 -2.78
C MET A 100 -33.23 -23.00 -2.09
N GLU A 101 -33.55 -23.34 -0.85
CA GLU A 101 -34.39 -22.51 0.01
C GLU A 101 -33.49 -21.69 0.93
N TRP A 102 -33.52 -20.37 0.79
CA TRP A 102 -32.74 -19.46 1.62
C TRP A 102 -33.60 -18.88 2.74
N GLN A 103 -33.09 -18.90 3.97
CA GLN A 103 -33.78 -18.35 5.13
C GLN A 103 -33.11 -17.06 5.61
N TYR A 104 -33.91 -16.00 5.75
CA TYR A 104 -33.44 -14.74 6.33
C TYR A 104 -33.39 -14.84 7.86
N VAL A 105 -32.22 -14.60 8.44
CA VAL A 105 -31.94 -14.70 9.87
C VAL A 105 -31.51 -13.35 10.45
N ARG A 106 -31.98 -13.05 11.66
CA ARG A 106 -31.76 -11.78 12.37
C ARG A 106 -30.99 -11.94 13.67
N SER A 107 -30.93 -13.17 14.21
CA SER A 107 -30.29 -13.47 15.48
C SER A 107 -29.60 -14.83 15.49
N ASP A 108 -28.66 -15.04 16.41
CA ASP A 108 -28.03 -16.35 16.65
C ASP A 108 -29.05 -17.47 16.89
N ALA A 109 -30.14 -17.19 17.63
CA ALA A 109 -31.21 -18.15 17.89
C ALA A 109 -31.98 -18.53 16.61
N GLU A 110 -32.14 -17.60 15.67
CA GLU A 110 -32.76 -17.89 14.37
C GLU A 110 -31.84 -18.71 13.45
N ILE A 111 -30.52 -18.62 13.63
CA ILE A 111 -29.54 -19.48 12.93
C ILE A 111 -29.67 -20.92 13.42
N GLU A 112 -29.71 -21.12 14.74
CA GLU A 112 -29.85 -22.45 15.35
C GLU A 112 -31.21 -23.10 15.02
N ALA A 113 -32.26 -22.29 14.89
CA ALA A 113 -33.61 -22.75 14.54
C ALA A 113 -33.87 -22.85 13.02
N ALA A 114 -32.88 -22.54 12.17
CA ALA A 114 -33.06 -22.55 10.73
C ALA A 114 -33.32 -23.96 10.19
N THR A 115 -34.26 -24.08 9.26
CA THR A 115 -34.62 -25.38 8.64
C THR A 115 -33.78 -25.70 7.41
N THR A 116 -32.95 -24.75 6.98
CA THR A 116 -32.11 -24.84 5.78
C THR A 116 -30.67 -24.44 6.15
N PRO A 117 -29.65 -25.07 5.53
CA PRO A 117 -28.25 -24.65 5.72
C PRO A 117 -27.90 -23.35 4.98
N TYR A 118 -28.81 -22.80 4.16
CA TYR A 118 -28.57 -21.60 3.36
C TYR A 118 -29.17 -20.36 4.06
N LEU A 119 -28.30 -19.55 4.67
CA LEU A 119 -28.72 -18.44 5.51
C LEU A 119 -28.40 -17.09 4.87
N ILE A 120 -29.30 -16.12 5.02
CA ILE A 120 -29.12 -14.74 4.56
C ILE A 120 -29.28 -13.79 5.73
N THR A 121 -28.42 -12.79 5.82
CA THR A 121 -28.59 -11.67 6.75
C THR A 121 -28.16 -10.34 6.12
N ASN A 122 -28.23 -9.25 6.89
CA ASN A 122 -27.77 -7.93 6.47
C ASN A 122 -26.57 -7.44 7.28
N TYR A 123 -25.90 -6.40 6.77
CA TYR A 123 -24.69 -5.86 7.38
C TYR A 123 -24.93 -5.32 8.80
N GLU A 124 -26.08 -4.69 9.05
CA GLU A 124 -26.43 -4.12 10.35
C GLU A 124 -26.56 -5.20 11.43
N ARG A 125 -27.17 -6.35 11.12
CA ARG A 125 -27.35 -7.45 12.07
C ARG A 125 -26.03 -8.03 12.55
N VAL A 126 -25.04 -8.16 11.67
CA VAL A 126 -23.70 -8.63 12.05
C VAL A 126 -22.92 -7.54 12.79
N ARG A 127 -22.97 -6.29 12.30
CA ARG A 127 -22.24 -5.15 12.91
C ARG A 127 -22.73 -4.82 14.31
N ASP A 128 -24.04 -4.83 14.53
CA ASP A 128 -24.66 -4.36 15.76
C ASP A 128 -24.85 -5.51 16.79
N GLY A 129 -24.28 -6.68 16.52
CA GLY A 129 -24.22 -7.81 17.46
C GLY A 129 -25.48 -8.67 17.53
N GLY A 130 -26.33 -8.65 16.50
CA GLY A 130 -27.46 -9.57 16.38
C GLY A 130 -27.01 -10.99 16.01
N ILE A 131 -25.96 -11.11 15.20
CA ILE A 131 -25.38 -12.39 14.77
C ILE A 131 -23.87 -12.35 15.03
N ASP A 132 -23.34 -13.39 15.67
CA ASP A 132 -21.90 -13.58 15.85
C ASP A 132 -21.43 -14.84 15.08
N PRO A 133 -20.84 -14.66 13.88
CA PRO A 133 -20.38 -15.77 13.06
C PRO A 133 -19.38 -16.72 13.74
N ARG A 134 -18.69 -16.30 14.81
CA ARG A 134 -17.71 -17.14 15.52
C ARG A 134 -18.36 -18.20 16.39
N LYS A 135 -19.65 -18.05 16.70
CA LYS A 135 -20.41 -19.03 17.51
C LYS A 135 -20.95 -20.19 16.69
N HIS A 136 -20.88 -20.09 15.37
CA HIS A 136 -21.51 -21.03 14.45
C HIS A 136 -20.45 -21.61 13.50
N ASP A 137 -20.55 -22.90 13.22
CA ASP A 137 -19.61 -23.60 12.34
C ASP A 137 -19.95 -23.37 10.86
N PHE A 138 -19.75 -22.17 10.34
CA PHE A 138 -20.02 -21.88 8.93
C PHE A 138 -18.99 -22.54 8.00
N CYS A 139 -19.45 -23.25 6.96
CA CYS A 139 -18.57 -23.74 5.89
C CYS A 139 -18.01 -22.61 5.01
N GLY A 140 -18.71 -21.47 4.98
CA GLY A 140 -18.27 -20.29 4.29
C GLY A 140 -19.22 -19.11 4.46
N ALA A 141 -18.72 -17.93 4.10
CA ALA A 141 -19.50 -16.70 4.07
C ALA A 141 -19.25 -15.92 2.78
N SER A 142 -20.29 -15.30 2.23
CA SER A 142 -20.21 -14.39 1.08
C SER A 142 -20.78 -13.02 1.44
N LEU A 143 -20.03 -11.96 1.14
CA LEU A 143 -20.48 -10.60 1.24
C LEU A 143 -20.93 -10.10 -0.13
N ASP A 144 -22.22 -9.83 -0.30
CA ASP A 144 -22.75 -9.24 -1.52
C ASP A 144 -22.80 -7.71 -1.40
N GLU A 145 -22.43 -7.01 -2.48
CA GLU A 145 -22.18 -5.57 -2.49
C GLU A 145 -21.28 -5.11 -1.34
N GLY A 146 -20.11 -5.76 -1.21
CA GLY A 146 -19.10 -5.51 -0.17
C GLY A 146 -18.46 -4.12 -0.18
N SER A 147 -19.09 -3.10 -0.78
CA SER A 147 -18.66 -1.70 -0.72
C SER A 147 -18.61 -1.15 0.72
N VAL A 148 -19.32 -1.79 1.65
CA VAL A 148 -19.31 -1.44 3.08
C VAL A 148 -17.91 -1.61 3.72
N LEU A 149 -17.02 -2.42 3.11
CA LEU A 149 -15.64 -2.61 3.56
C LEU A 149 -14.64 -1.55 3.06
N ARG A 150 -15.07 -0.52 2.33
CA ARG A 150 -14.19 0.42 1.59
C ARG A 150 -13.42 1.44 2.45
N SER A 151 -13.77 1.65 3.71
CA SER A 151 -13.16 2.71 4.53
C SER A 151 -12.41 2.15 5.75
N LEU A 152 -11.11 2.42 5.82
CA LEU A 152 -10.30 2.21 7.02
C LEU A 152 -10.94 2.94 8.21
N GLY A 153 -11.21 2.22 9.29
CA GLY A 153 -11.83 2.77 10.49
C GLY A 153 -13.36 2.79 10.50
N SER A 154 -14.03 2.23 9.47
CA SER A 154 -15.46 1.94 9.62
C SER A 154 -15.63 0.87 10.70
N LYS A 155 -16.58 1.07 11.61
CA LYS A 155 -16.91 0.11 12.66
C LYS A 155 -17.23 -1.27 12.06
N THR A 156 -17.86 -1.29 10.88
CA THR A 156 -18.17 -2.52 10.13
C THR A 156 -16.93 -3.28 9.70
N TYR A 157 -15.92 -2.60 9.14
CA TYR A 157 -14.69 -3.25 8.67
C TYR A 157 -13.95 -3.97 9.80
N GLN A 158 -13.73 -3.26 10.91
CA GLN A 158 -13.00 -3.79 12.06
C GLN A 158 -13.74 -4.98 12.68
N ILE A 159 -15.06 -4.87 12.84
CA ILE A 159 -15.88 -5.96 13.39
C ILE A 159 -15.88 -7.17 12.46
N PHE A 160 -16.09 -6.97 11.15
CA PHE A 160 -16.18 -8.09 10.21
C PHE A 160 -14.85 -8.85 10.09
N GLN A 161 -13.72 -8.14 10.17
CA GLN A 161 -12.41 -8.77 10.18
C GLN A 161 -12.26 -9.75 11.34
N GLU A 162 -12.69 -9.36 12.55
CA GLU A 162 -12.62 -10.21 13.74
C GLU A 162 -13.65 -11.35 13.68
N LEU A 163 -14.90 -11.05 13.31
CA LEU A 163 -16.01 -12.00 13.32
C LEU A 163 -15.85 -13.13 12.29
N PHE A 164 -15.30 -12.82 11.11
CA PHE A 164 -15.15 -13.81 10.04
C PHE A 164 -13.75 -14.44 9.98
N ALA A 165 -12.85 -14.13 10.92
CA ALA A 165 -11.46 -14.58 10.90
C ALA A 165 -11.33 -16.11 10.76
N ASP A 166 -12.16 -16.85 11.48
CA ASP A 166 -12.14 -18.32 11.56
C ASP A 166 -12.98 -19.01 10.48
N VAL A 167 -13.79 -18.26 9.72
CA VAL A 167 -14.60 -18.84 8.64
C VAL A 167 -13.67 -19.31 7.51
N PRO A 168 -13.70 -20.61 7.13
CA PRO A 168 -12.70 -21.19 6.23
C PRO A 168 -12.77 -20.60 4.82
N ASN A 169 -13.98 -20.54 4.24
CA ASN A 169 -14.23 -20.00 2.90
C ASN A 169 -14.87 -18.62 2.96
N ARG A 170 -14.30 -17.63 2.26
CA ARG A 170 -14.75 -16.23 2.34
C ARG A 170 -14.79 -15.60 0.96
N TYR A 171 -15.94 -15.06 0.59
CA TYR A 171 -16.13 -14.46 -0.72
C TYR A 171 -16.63 -13.03 -0.57
N VAL A 172 -16.19 -12.18 -1.49
CA VAL A 172 -16.75 -10.83 -1.64
C VAL A 172 -17.23 -10.70 -3.07
N CYS A 173 -18.48 -10.34 -3.27
CA CYS A 173 -19.06 -10.10 -4.58
C CYS A 173 -19.38 -8.61 -4.71
N THR A 174 -18.86 -7.97 -5.76
CA THR A 174 -19.16 -6.56 -6.03
C THR A 174 -19.20 -6.31 -7.54
N ALA A 175 -20.01 -5.35 -7.97
CA ALA A 175 -20.06 -4.96 -9.37
C ALA A 175 -19.02 -3.89 -9.74
N THR A 176 -18.46 -3.18 -8.76
CA THR A 176 -17.68 -1.96 -9.03
C THR A 176 -16.62 -1.73 -7.96
N PRO A 177 -15.50 -2.46 -7.96
CA PRO A 177 -14.34 -2.02 -7.19
C PRO A 177 -13.85 -0.72 -7.84
N ALA A 178 -13.92 0.41 -7.11
CA ALA A 178 -13.51 1.70 -7.66
C ALA A 178 -11.98 1.68 -7.80
N PRO A 179 -11.43 1.64 -9.02
CA PRO A 179 -10.04 1.28 -9.21
C PRO A 179 -9.07 2.42 -8.82
N ASN A 180 -9.59 3.63 -8.60
CA ASN A 180 -8.82 4.81 -8.18
C ASN A 180 -8.49 4.84 -6.68
N LYS A 181 -9.00 3.88 -5.92
CA LYS A 181 -8.75 3.76 -4.49
C LYS A 181 -8.15 2.38 -4.23
N PHE A 182 -6.89 2.20 -4.60
CA PHE A 182 -6.14 0.98 -4.35
C PHE A 182 -6.25 0.45 -2.91
N ARG A 183 -6.46 1.35 -1.94
CA ARG A 183 -6.78 1.05 -0.54
C ARG A 183 -7.98 0.11 -0.37
N GLU A 184 -9.04 0.27 -1.17
CA GLU A 184 -10.24 -0.58 -1.11
C GLU A 184 -9.90 -2.04 -1.49
N ILE A 185 -9.05 -2.23 -2.50
CA ILE A 185 -8.58 -3.56 -2.91
C ILE A 185 -7.77 -4.20 -1.78
N ILE A 186 -6.91 -3.44 -1.11
CA ILE A 186 -6.12 -3.92 0.03
C ILE A 186 -7.02 -4.32 1.21
N TYR A 187 -8.15 -3.63 1.43
CA TYR A 187 -9.13 -4.02 2.45
C TYR A 187 -9.82 -5.35 2.14
N TYR A 188 -10.13 -5.61 0.87
CA TYR A 188 -10.61 -6.93 0.46
C TYR A 188 -9.54 -8.00 0.70
N ALA A 189 -8.28 -7.73 0.40
CA ALA A 189 -7.18 -8.66 0.66
C ALA A 189 -7.06 -9.04 2.13
N GLN A 190 -7.19 -8.07 3.05
CA GLN A 190 -7.14 -8.35 4.50
C GLN A 190 -8.34 -9.17 4.98
N PHE A 191 -9.57 -8.84 4.55
CA PHE A 191 -10.76 -9.63 4.89
C PHE A 191 -10.67 -11.09 4.40
N LEU A 192 -10.21 -11.26 3.16
CA LEU A 192 -9.96 -12.57 2.57
C LEU A 192 -8.76 -13.30 3.23
N GLY A 193 -7.97 -12.61 4.05
CA GLY A 193 -6.78 -13.18 4.68
C GLY A 193 -5.69 -13.55 3.67
N VAL A 194 -5.55 -12.73 2.62
CA VAL A 194 -4.49 -12.83 1.61
C VAL A 194 -3.24 -12.09 2.07
N MET A 195 -3.38 -10.83 2.52
CA MET A 195 -2.28 -10.01 3.03
C MET A 195 -2.82 -8.95 3.99
N ASP A 196 -2.02 -8.58 4.99
CA ASP A 196 -2.34 -7.47 5.89
C ASP A 196 -2.24 -6.09 5.21
N VAL A 197 -3.05 -5.12 5.66
CA VAL A 197 -3.04 -3.75 5.11
C VAL A 197 -1.68 -3.09 5.28
N GLY A 198 -1.04 -3.22 6.45
CA GLY A 198 0.25 -2.61 6.73
C GLY A 198 1.31 -3.14 5.76
N GLN A 199 1.33 -4.47 5.58
CA GLN A 199 2.25 -5.13 4.65
C GLN A 199 2.01 -4.70 3.20
N ALA A 200 0.76 -4.73 2.72
CA ALA A 200 0.42 -4.35 1.35
C ALA A 200 0.74 -2.87 1.05
N LEU A 201 0.60 -1.99 2.04
CA LEU A 201 0.95 -0.58 1.90
C LEU A 201 2.46 -0.38 1.76
N THR A 202 3.27 -1.05 2.57
CA THR A 202 4.74 -0.96 2.47
C THR A 202 5.25 -1.55 1.16
N ARG A 203 4.60 -2.60 0.65
CA ARG A 203 5.07 -3.38 -0.52
C ARG A 203 4.85 -2.71 -1.88
N TRP A 204 3.77 -1.95 -2.04
CA TRP A 204 3.41 -1.41 -3.36
C TRP A 204 3.17 0.10 -3.38
N PHE A 205 3.10 0.77 -2.22
CA PHE A 205 2.72 2.19 -2.14
C PHE A 205 3.81 3.07 -1.57
N GLU A 206 4.01 4.23 -2.20
CA GLU A 206 4.86 5.29 -1.66
C GLU A 206 4.03 6.30 -0.85
N ARG A 207 4.63 6.80 0.23
CA ARG A 207 4.07 7.92 1.01
C ARG A 207 4.31 9.23 0.28
N ASP A 208 3.24 9.94 -0.06
CA ASP A 208 3.33 11.32 -0.57
C ASP A 208 3.87 12.25 0.54
N PRO A 209 5.03 12.92 0.32
CA PRO A 209 5.65 13.79 1.32
C PRO A 209 4.79 15.01 1.71
N GLN A 210 3.84 15.43 0.87
CA GLN A 210 3.02 16.62 1.08
C GLN A 210 1.66 16.30 1.71
N LYS A 211 1.13 15.08 1.50
CA LYS A 211 -0.15 14.63 2.05
C LYS A 211 -0.03 13.18 2.51
N ALA A 212 0.31 12.99 3.80
CA ALA A 212 0.53 11.68 4.42
C ALA A 212 -0.60 10.64 4.22
N GLY A 213 -1.82 11.07 3.85
CA GLY A 213 -2.96 10.19 3.56
C GLY A 213 -3.14 9.77 2.09
N ASN A 214 -2.34 10.30 1.16
CA ASN A 214 -2.50 10.09 -0.28
C ASN A 214 -1.40 9.17 -0.83
N LEU A 215 -1.57 7.88 -0.61
CA LEU A 215 -0.63 6.84 -1.04
C LEU A 215 -0.77 6.60 -2.55
N LYS A 216 0.34 6.63 -3.28
CA LYS A 216 0.37 6.34 -4.72
C LYS A 216 1.00 4.98 -4.96
N LEU A 217 0.40 4.19 -5.84
CA LEU A 217 1.01 2.95 -6.32
C LEU A 217 2.30 3.31 -7.06
N HIS A 218 3.39 2.66 -6.71
CA HIS A 218 4.67 2.92 -7.36
C HIS A 218 4.61 2.42 -8.82
N PRO A 219 4.99 3.24 -9.83
CA PRO A 219 4.83 2.89 -11.24
C PRO A 219 5.52 1.57 -11.64
N GLN A 220 6.65 1.24 -11.00
CA GLN A 220 7.38 -0.01 -11.30
C GLN A 220 6.69 -1.25 -10.68
N HIS A 221 5.90 -1.05 -9.62
CA HIS A 221 5.18 -2.11 -8.92
C HIS A 221 3.76 -2.34 -9.44
N GLU A 222 3.24 -1.47 -10.32
CA GLU A 222 1.84 -1.53 -10.76
C GLU A 222 1.48 -2.89 -11.36
N ARG A 223 2.35 -3.43 -12.21
CA ARG A 223 2.09 -4.73 -12.85
C ARG A 223 2.11 -5.89 -11.84
N ASP A 224 3.02 -5.86 -10.88
CA ASP A 224 3.16 -6.94 -9.89
C ASP A 224 2.02 -6.90 -8.87
N PHE A 225 1.61 -5.68 -8.49
CA PHE A 225 0.38 -5.45 -7.72
C PHE A 225 -0.83 -6.06 -8.44
N TRP A 226 -0.99 -5.83 -9.75
CA TRP A 226 -2.13 -6.36 -10.47
C TRP A 226 -2.07 -7.89 -10.69
N ILE A 227 -0.88 -8.48 -10.86
CA ILE A 227 -0.72 -9.95 -10.90
C ILE A 227 -1.08 -10.55 -9.54
N TRP A 228 -0.63 -9.94 -8.44
CA TRP A 228 -1.01 -10.35 -7.09
C TRP A 228 -2.51 -10.24 -6.88
N VAL A 229 -3.13 -9.12 -7.25
CA VAL A 229 -4.59 -8.93 -7.19
C VAL A 229 -5.31 -10.01 -8.01
N ALA A 230 -4.87 -10.29 -9.24
CA ALA A 230 -5.47 -11.29 -10.11
C ALA A 230 -5.41 -12.72 -9.55
N SER A 231 -4.51 -13.00 -8.60
CA SER A 231 -4.42 -14.33 -7.97
C SER A 231 -5.57 -14.60 -7.00
N TRP A 232 -6.29 -13.59 -6.51
CA TRP A 232 -7.38 -13.77 -5.54
C TRP A 232 -8.63 -12.96 -5.87
N ALA A 233 -8.56 -12.10 -6.87
CA ALA A 233 -9.68 -11.31 -7.36
C ALA A 233 -9.90 -11.56 -8.85
N LEU A 234 -11.15 -11.84 -9.21
CA LEU A 234 -11.59 -12.05 -10.57
C LEU A 234 -12.44 -10.87 -11.01
N PHE A 235 -11.95 -10.12 -12.00
CA PHE A 235 -12.66 -8.97 -12.55
C PHE A 235 -13.15 -9.29 -13.95
N LEU A 236 -14.46 -9.15 -14.16
CA LEU A 236 -15.11 -9.53 -15.40
C LEU A 236 -16.06 -8.45 -15.86
N SER A 237 -15.93 -8.08 -17.12
CA SER A 237 -16.85 -7.19 -17.81
C SER A 237 -17.83 -7.95 -18.69
N LYS A 238 -17.33 -8.97 -19.41
CA LYS A 238 -18.07 -9.78 -20.36
C LYS A 238 -17.68 -11.26 -20.27
N PRO A 239 -18.52 -12.18 -20.75
CA PRO A 239 -18.15 -13.60 -20.87
C PRO A 239 -16.91 -13.84 -21.74
N SER A 240 -16.66 -13.01 -22.77
CA SER A 240 -15.47 -13.06 -23.63
C SER A 240 -14.15 -12.93 -22.88
N ASP A 241 -14.14 -12.26 -21.72
CA ASP A 241 -12.94 -12.09 -20.90
C ASP A 241 -12.38 -13.46 -20.42
N LEU A 242 -13.24 -14.48 -20.37
CA LEU A 242 -12.89 -15.87 -20.07
C LEU A 242 -12.90 -16.78 -21.32
N GLY A 243 -13.05 -16.22 -22.52
CA GLY A 243 -13.13 -16.96 -23.78
C GLY A 243 -14.49 -17.58 -24.10
N PHE A 244 -15.58 -17.15 -23.45
CA PHE A 244 -16.94 -17.59 -23.77
C PHE A 244 -17.65 -16.64 -24.73
N SER A 245 -18.77 -17.09 -25.31
CA SER A 245 -19.61 -16.26 -26.20
C SER A 245 -20.27 -15.10 -25.45
N ASP A 246 -20.23 -13.92 -26.06
CA ASP A 246 -20.97 -12.74 -25.62
C ASP A 246 -22.43 -12.73 -26.10
N GLU A 247 -22.89 -13.79 -26.78
CA GLU A 247 -24.26 -13.89 -27.28
C GLU A 247 -25.27 -13.74 -26.12
N GLY A 248 -26.11 -12.70 -26.21
CA GLY A 248 -27.04 -12.28 -25.16
C GLY A 248 -26.48 -11.26 -24.15
N TYR A 249 -25.17 -11.02 -24.14
CA TYR A 249 -24.44 -10.08 -23.26
C TYR A 249 -23.97 -8.80 -23.96
N ASP A 250 -24.15 -8.69 -25.28
CA ASP A 250 -23.96 -7.43 -26.00
C ASP A 250 -24.95 -6.37 -25.49
N LEU A 251 -24.41 -5.44 -24.69
CA LEU A 251 -25.18 -4.32 -24.19
C LEU A 251 -25.48 -3.37 -25.35
N PRO A 252 -26.74 -2.89 -25.47
CA PRO A 252 -27.08 -1.89 -26.46
C PRO A 252 -26.34 -0.58 -26.20
N GLU A 253 -26.28 0.29 -27.20
CA GLU A 253 -25.53 1.54 -27.15
C GLU A 253 -25.94 2.40 -25.94
N LEU A 254 -24.94 2.86 -25.16
CA LEU A 254 -25.12 3.84 -24.09
C LEU A 254 -24.85 5.24 -24.63
N ARG A 255 -25.89 6.09 -24.67
CA ARG A 255 -25.79 7.47 -25.19
C ARG A 255 -25.83 8.46 -24.04
N VAL A 256 -24.71 9.15 -23.80
CA VAL A 256 -24.60 10.15 -22.73
C VAL A 256 -24.75 11.55 -23.31
N HIS A 257 -25.81 12.24 -22.91
CA HIS A 257 -26.17 13.59 -23.37
C HIS A 257 -25.90 14.61 -22.25
N TRP A 258 -25.00 15.55 -22.49
CA TRP A 258 -24.61 16.59 -21.53
C TRP A 258 -25.38 17.89 -21.81
N HIS A 259 -26.23 18.31 -20.87
CA HIS A 259 -27.06 19.52 -20.98
C HIS A 259 -26.55 20.59 -20.02
N ARG A 260 -25.77 21.54 -20.55
CA ARG A 260 -25.24 22.69 -19.79
C ARG A 260 -26.27 23.81 -19.77
N VAL A 261 -26.71 24.21 -18.59
CA VAL A 261 -27.64 25.33 -18.36
C VAL A 261 -26.85 26.56 -17.93
N LEU A 262 -27.05 27.68 -18.60
CA LEU A 262 -26.35 28.94 -18.31
C LEU A 262 -26.82 29.55 -16.98
N VAL A 263 -25.89 30.19 -16.27
CA VAL A 263 -26.15 30.84 -14.99
C VAL A 263 -26.11 32.36 -15.17
N ASP A 264 -26.98 33.07 -14.46
CA ASP A 264 -26.92 34.53 -14.41
C ASP A 264 -25.77 35.00 -13.51
N HIS A 265 -24.64 35.33 -14.14
CA HIS A 265 -23.42 35.82 -13.47
C HIS A 265 -23.56 37.23 -12.90
N THR A 266 -24.59 38.00 -13.25
CA THR A 266 -24.82 39.33 -12.66
C THR A 266 -25.08 39.28 -11.15
N ARG A 267 -25.38 38.09 -10.61
CA ARG A 267 -25.53 37.83 -9.17
C ARG A 267 -24.17 37.75 -8.44
N ALA A 268 -23.07 37.47 -9.12
CA ALA A 268 -21.71 37.48 -8.54
C ALA A 268 -21.37 38.86 -7.94
N HIS A 269 -21.87 39.93 -8.59
CA HIS A 269 -21.61 41.32 -8.23
C HIS A 269 -22.28 41.76 -6.92
N LYS A 270 -23.09 40.89 -6.29
CA LYS A 270 -23.75 41.13 -5.00
C LYS A 270 -23.04 40.45 -3.83
N VAL A 271 -21.99 39.67 -4.10
CA VAL A 271 -21.23 38.92 -3.09
C VAL A 271 -19.83 39.51 -3.02
N ALA A 272 -19.52 40.14 -1.88
CA ALA A 272 -18.19 40.62 -1.55
C ALA A 272 -17.51 39.62 -0.60
N ASP A 273 -16.21 39.37 -0.78
CA ASP A 273 -15.43 38.62 0.18
C ASP A 273 -15.27 39.40 1.51
N SER A 274 -14.61 38.79 2.51
CA SER A 274 -14.36 39.43 3.81
C SER A 274 -13.46 40.67 3.75
N ARG A 275 -12.90 40.99 2.57
CA ARG A 275 -12.08 42.17 2.29
C ARG A 275 -12.79 43.17 1.37
N GLY A 276 -14.06 42.95 1.03
CA GLY A 276 -14.88 43.84 0.21
C GLY A 276 -14.69 43.67 -1.31
N GLN A 277 -13.99 42.63 -1.76
CA GLN A 277 -13.75 42.37 -3.18
C GLN A 277 -14.96 41.66 -3.80
N LEU A 278 -15.53 42.26 -4.85
CA LEU A 278 -16.68 41.71 -5.58
C LEU A 278 -16.23 40.59 -6.53
N ASN A 279 -16.96 39.49 -6.54
CA ASN A 279 -16.70 38.39 -7.46
C ASN A 279 -17.19 38.74 -8.88
N LEU A 280 -16.32 38.51 -9.87
CA LEU A 280 -16.60 38.74 -11.30
C LEU A 280 -17.34 37.57 -11.96
N ILE A 281 -17.20 36.34 -11.43
CA ILE A 281 -17.77 35.11 -11.98
C ILE A 281 -18.23 34.23 -10.80
N LEU A 282 -19.42 33.61 -10.91
CA LEU A 282 -19.88 32.59 -9.96
C LEU A 282 -19.13 31.27 -10.23
N GLY A 283 -18.40 30.73 -9.25
CA GLY A 283 -17.81 29.37 -9.34
C GLY A 283 -16.31 29.22 -9.00
N GLY A 284 -15.62 30.26 -8.54
CA GLY A 284 -14.23 30.15 -8.06
C GLY A 284 -14.16 29.68 -6.60
N THR A 285 -13.71 28.43 -6.36
CA THR A 285 -13.47 27.79 -5.04
C THR A 285 -14.42 28.24 -3.93
N THR A 286 -15.67 27.78 -4.02
CA THR A 286 -16.77 28.19 -3.16
C THR A 286 -16.97 27.26 -1.96
N SER A 287 -17.47 27.83 -0.86
CA SER A 287 -17.87 27.08 0.33
C SER A 287 -19.10 26.20 0.04
N VAL A 288 -19.34 25.16 0.85
CA VAL A 288 -20.51 24.26 0.73
C VAL A 288 -21.85 25.04 0.74
N GLN A 289 -21.89 26.21 1.37
CA GLN A 289 -23.10 27.04 1.45
C GLN A 289 -23.40 27.77 0.13
N ASP A 290 -22.38 28.15 -0.62
CA ASP A 290 -22.53 28.83 -1.91
C ASP A 290 -23.00 27.85 -3.00
N GLU A 291 -22.48 26.62 -2.96
CA GLU A 291 -22.90 25.53 -3.87
C GLU A 291 -24.39 25.16 -3.67
N ALA A 292 -24.86 25.13 -2.41
CA ALA A 292 -26.27 24.90 -2.09
C ALA A 292 -27.18 26.05 -2.58
N ARG A 293 -26.72 27.30 -2.52
CA ARG A 293 -27.46 28.46 -3.05
C ARG A 293 -27.56 28.42 -4.57
N GLU A 294 -26.47 28.12 -5.26
CA GLU A 294 -26.46 27.99 -6.73
C GLU A 294 -27.33 26.84 -7.23
N ASN A 295 -27.34 25.69 -6.54
CA ASN A 295 -28.21 24.57 -6.86
C ASN A 295 -29.70 24.94 -6.78
N ARG A 296 -30.11 25.76 -5.82
CA ARG A 296 -31.49 26.29 -5.76
C ARG A 296 -31.76 27.30 -6.88
N ALA A 297 -30.81 28.19 -7.13
CA ALA A 297 -31.00 29.29 -8.06
C ALA A 297 -31.01 28.85 -9.54
N THR A 298 -30.54 27.64 -9.83
CA THR A 298 -30.55 27.01 -11.16
C THR A 298 -31.65 25.94 -11.31
N LEU A 299 -32.42 25.67 -10.25
CA LEU A 299 -33.37 24.56 -10.19
C LEU A 299 -34.47 24.67 -11.25
N GLU A 300 -35.09 25.85 -11.40
CA GLU A 300 -36.17 26.04 -12.37
C GLU A 300 -35.72 25.76 -13.81
N ALA A 301 -34.52 26.24 -14.18
CA ALA A 301 -33.97 26.03 -15.50
C ALA A 301 -33.59 24.54 -15.74
N ARG A 302 -33.08 23.84 -14.72
CA ARG A 302 -32.80 22.40 -14.79
C ARG A 302 -34.09 21.57 -14.93
N VAL A 303 -35.14 21.93 -14.19
CA VAL A 303 -36.47 21.28 -14.28
C VAL A 303 -37.13 21.54 -15.64
N ALA A 304 -37.04 22.75 -16.17
CA ALA A 304 -37.57 23.07 -17.50
C ALA A 304 -36.89 22.20 -18.58
N LYS A 305 -35.55 22.03 -18.50
CA LYS A 305 -34.82 21.15 -19.42
C LYS A 305 -35.20 19.67 -19.25
N MET A 306 -35.44 19.21 -18.03
CA MET A 306 -35.97 17.86 -17.77
C MET A 306 -37.33 17.65 -18.44
N GLN A 307 -38.25 18.61 -18.31
CA GLN A 307 -39.57 18.54 -18.96
C GLN A 307 -39.46 18.51 -20.48
N GLU A 308 -38.56 19.29 -21.07
CA GLU A 308 -38.26 19.24 -22.51
C GLU A 308 -37.83 17.84 -22.95
N ILE A 309 -36.93 17.20 -22.20
CA ILE A 309 -36.42 15.85 -22.49
C ILE A 309 -37.52 14.79 -22.34
N LEU A 310 -38.34 14.88 -21.28
CA LEU A 310 -39.48 13.98 -21.07
C LEU A 310 -40.52 14.12 -22.17
N ALA A 311 -40.84 15.34 -22.59
CA ALA A 311 -41.78 15.60 -23.67
C ALA A 311 -41.28 15.05 -25.02
N ALA A 312 -39.96 15.07 -25.26
CA ALA A 312 -39.36 14.47 -26.45
C ALA A 312 -39.35 12.92 -26.43
N ASN A 313 -39.58 12.30 -25.27
CA ASN A 313 -39.50 10.85 -25.05
C ASN A 313 -40.81 10.26 -24.50
N GLN A 314 -41.96 10.82 -24.90
CA GLN A 314 -43.27 10.37 -24.43
C GLN A 314 -43.49 8.86 -24.68
N GLY A 315 -44.05 8.18 -23.67
CA GLY A 315 -44.36 6.75 -23.73
C GLY A 315 -43.23 5.81 -23.29
N ARG A 316 -42.01 6.32 -23.04
CA ARG A 316 -40.92 5.53 -22.43
C ARG A 316 -41.00 5.60 -20.91
N HIS A 317 -40.63 4.52 -20.22
CA HIS A 317 -40.44 4.60 -18.78
C HIS A 317 -39.17 5.39 -18.47
N ALA A 318 -39.25 6.30 -17.49
CA ALA A 318 -38.17 7.23 -17.18
C ALA A 318 -37.75 7.17 -15.71
N LEU A 319 -36.44 7.19 -15.48
CA LEU A 319 -35.84 7.35 -14.16
C LEU A 319 -35.34 8.78 -13.98
N LEU A 320 -35.89 9.47 -12.98
CA LEU A 320 -35.53 10.83 -12.62
C LEU A 320 -34.64 10.81 -11.38
N TRP A 321 -33.35 11.05 -11.57
CA TRP A 321 -32.35 11.04 -10.51
C TRP A 321 -32.20 12.44 -9.90
N HIS A 322 -32.44 12.53 -8.59
CA HIS A 322 -32.28 13.77 -7.82
C HIS A 322 -31.34 13.56 -6.62
N ASN A 323 -30.70 14.64 -6.15
CA ASN A 323 -29.82 14.59 -4.98
C ASN A 323 -30.48 15.25 -3.76
N LEU A 324 -31.04 16.44 -3.97
CA LEU A 324 -31.64 17.25 -2.90
C LEU A 324 -33.15 17.00 -2.78
N GLU A 325 -33.71 17.23 -1.58
CA GLU A 325 -35.18 17.16 -1.38
C GLU A 325 -35.91 18.30 -2.11
N ASP A 326 -35.28 19.47 -2.23
CA ASP A 326 -35.83 20.60 -2.99
C ASP A 326 -36.00 20.23 -4.48
N GLU A 327 -35.07 19.44 -5.03
CA GLU A 327 -35.16 18.90 -6.41
C GLU A 327 -36.31 17.90 -6.53
N ARG A 328 -36.44 16.97 -5.56
CA ARG A 328 -37.56 16.01 -5.52
C ARG A 328 -38.92 16.71 -5.55
N ARG A 329 -39.11 17.71 -4.68
CA ARG A 329 -40.36 18.48 -4.60
C ARG A 329 -40.64 19.23 -5.90
N ALA A 330 -39.60 19.72 -6.57
CA ALA A 330 -39.74 20.38 -7.86
C ALA A 330 -40.13 19.38 -8.97
N VAL A 331 -39.57 18.17 -8.96
CA VAL A 331 -39.97 17.07 -9.86
C VAL A 331 -41.43 16.66 -9.63
N GLU A 332 -41.84 16.44 -8.37
CA GLU A 332 -43.23 16.09 -8.01
C GLU A 332 -44.23 17.15 -8.50
N LYS A 333 -43.85 18.43 -8.43
CA LYS A 333 -44.68 19.54 -8.93
C LYS A 333 -44.72 19.62 -10.45
N ALA A 334 -43.58 19.36 -11.11
CA ALA A 334 -43.43 19.47 -12.56
C ALA A 334 -43.96 18.24 -13.32
N VAL A 335 -43.98 17.08 -12.68
CA VAL A 335 -44.38 15.77 -13.23
C VAL A 335 -45.27 15.07 -12.19
N PRO A 336 -46.56 15.43 -12.09
CA PRO A 336 -47.46 14.89 -11.07
C PRO A 336 -47.69 13.36 -11.14
N GLU A 337 -47.48 12.76 -12.30
CA GLU A 337 -47.55 11.31 -12.52
C GLU A 337 -46.30 10.55 -12.04
N SER A 338 -45.24 11.25 -11.64
CA SER A 338 -44.03 10.60 -11.10
C SER A 338 -44.27 10.07 -9.70
N VAL A 339 -43.78 8.86 -9.45
CA VAL A 339 -43.77 8.27 -8.10
C VAL A 339 -42.40 8.50 -7.48
N SER A 340 -42.35 9.17 -6.32
CA SER A 340 -41.09 9.44 -5.63
C SER A 340 -40.74 8.37 -4.60
N VAL A 341 -39.43 8.08 -4.47
CA VAL A 341 -38.85 7.24 -3.41
C VAL A 341 -37.76 8.03 -2.68
N PHE A 342 -37.91 8.21 -1.35
CA PHE A 342 -37.01 9.07 -0.56
C PHE A 342 -36.79 8.58 0.88
N GLY A 343 -35.72 9.11 1.49
CA GLY A 343 -35.06 8.63 2.71
C GLY A 343 -35.85 8.63 4.02
N SER A 344 -37.02 9.26 4.10
CA SER A 344 -37.87 9.30 5.31
C SER A 344 -39.16 8.47 5.22
N GLN A 345 -39.42 7.79 4.11
CA GLN A 345 -40.60 6.94 3.95
C GLN A 345 -40.47 5.62 4.71
N GLU A 346 -41.59 4.98 5.06
CA GLU A 346 -41.59 3.60 5.57
C GLU A 346 -40.88 2.63 4.61
N LEU A 347 -40.09 1.70 5.15
CA LEU A 347 -39.20 0.82 4.38
C LEU A 347 -40.01 -0.06 3.41
N GLU A 348 -41.10 -0.64 3.89
CA GLU A 348 -42.00 -1.51 3.11
C GLU A 348 -42.59 -0.78 1.90
N LEU A 349 -42.99 0.49 2.09
CA LEU A 349 -43.54 1.32 1.01
C LEU A 349 -42.49 1.62 -0.07
N ARG A 350 -41.21 1.78 0.31
CA ARG A 350 -40.14 1.99 -0.66
C ARG A 350 -39.85 0.72 -1.46
N GLU A 351 -39.74 -0.42 -0.77
CA GLU A 351 -39.52 -1.72 -1.41
C GLU A 351 -40.64 -1.99 -2.42
N GLN A 352 -41.90 -1.75 -2.04
CA GLN A 352 -43.05 -1.95 -2.94
C GLN A 352 -42.97 -1.05 -4.19
N ARG A 353 -42.74 0.26 -4.03
CA ARG A 353 -42.67 1.20 -5.18
C ARG A 353 -41.54 0.86 -6.15
N ILE A 354 -40.41 0.39 -5.64
CA ILE A 354 -39.28 -0.05 -6.45
C ILE A 354 -39.65 -1.32 -7.23
N LEU A 355 -40.35 -2.27 -6.60
CA LEU A 355 -40.84 -3.47 -7.25
C LEU A 355 -41.88 -3.15 -8.33
N ASP A 356 -42.88 -2.32 -8.02
CA ASP A 356 -43.92 -1.87 -8.95
C ASP A 356 -43.30 -1.24 -10.22
N PHE A 357 -42.26 -0.40 -10.06
CA PHE A 357 -41.52 0.13 -11.20
C PHE A 357 -40.74 -0.94 -11.96
N SER A 358 -40.13 -1.89 -11.25
CA SER A 358 -39.38 -3.01 -11.86
C SER A 358 -40.29 -3.96 -12.67
N HIS A 359 -41.56 -4.07 -12.30
CA HIS A 359 -42.59 -4.82 -13.01
C HIS A 359 -43.28 -4.03 -14.13
N GLY A 360 -43.01 -2.72 -14.24
CA GLY A 360 -43.59 -1.85 -15.26
C GLY A 360 -44.96 -1.26 -14.91
N ASP A 361 -45.42 -1.40 -13.65
CA ASP A 361 -46.69 -0.80 -13.20
C ASP A 361 -46.59 0.72 -13.05
N ILE A 362 -45.37 1.23 -12.81
CA ILE A 362 -45.08 2.66 -12.69
C ILE A 362 -44.27 3.11 -13.92
N PRO A 363 -44.73 4.13 -14.67
CA PRO A 363 -44.01 4.64 -15.84
C PRO A 363 -42.85 5.58 -15.49
N ILE A 364 -42.98 6.42 -14.46
CA ILE A 364 -41.96 7.42 -14.09
C ILE A 364 -41.64 7.31 -12.60
N LEU A 365 -40.37 7.04 -12.30
CA LEU A 365 -39.87 6.93 -10.93
C LEU A 365 -38.86 8.05 -10.65
N ALA A 366 -39.09 8.81 -9.58
CA ALA A 366 -38.15 9.81 -9.07
C ALA A 366 -37.45 9.29 -7.81
N THR A 367 -36.12 9.20 -7.83
CA THR A 367 -35.38 8.62 -6.70
C THR A 367 -33.95 9.15 -6.60
N LYS A 368 -33.28 8.84 -5.50
CA LYS A 368 -31.87 9.16 -5.28
C LYS A 368 -30.96 8.01 -5.74
N PRO A 369 -29.80 8.32 -6.35
CA PRO A 369 -28.78 7.32 -6.64
C PRO A 369 -28.40 6.49 -5.41
N GLU A 370 -28.31 7.08 -4.23
CA GLU A 370 -27.98 6.38 -2.97
C GLU A 370 -29.05 5.36 -2.52
N ILE A 371 -30.32 5.55 -2.91
CA ILE A 371 -31.44 4.73 -2.45
C ILE A 371 -31.69 3.57 -3.43
N ALA A 372 -31.81 3.87 -4.73
CA ALA A 372 -32.06 2.86 -5.76
C ALA A 372 -30.77 2.33 -6.41
N GLY A 373 -29.60 2.83 -5.98
CA GLY A 373 -28.29 2.41 -6.47
C GLY A 373 -27.85 1.04 -5.95
N SER A 374 -28.54 0.44 -4.98
CA SER A 374 -28.26 -0.92 -4.49
C SER A 374 -29.40 -1.91 -4.79
N GLY A 375 -29.06 -3.09 -5.33
CA GLY A 375 -29.95 -4.25 -5.45
C GLY A 375 -31.12 -4.26 -6.44
N CYS A 376 -31.49 -3.15 -7.09
CA CYS A 376 -32.70 -3.10 -7.95
C CYS A 376 -32.44 -3.40 -9.45
N ASN A 377 -33.42 -3.95 -10.17
CA ASN A 377 -33.32 -4.32 -11.59
C ASN A 377 -34.36 -3.57 -12.44
N PHE A 378 -33.96 -2.53 -13.20
CA PHE A 378 -34.89 -1.66 -13.96
C PHE A 378 -34.83 -1.83 -15.48
N GLN A 379 -33.93 -2.68 -15.98
CA GLN A 379 -33.59 -2.79 -17.40
C GLN A 379 -34.70 -3.35 -18.29
N ARG A 380 -35.73 -4.00 -17.72
CA ARG A 380 -36.79 -4.64 -18.52
C ARG A 380 -37.75 -3.65 -19.16
N HIS A 381 -38.04 -2.55 -18.46
CA HIS A 381 -39.06 -1.58 -18.85
C HIS A 381 -38.51 -0.16 -19.04
N CYS A 382 -37.32 0.15 -18.50
CA CYS A 382 -36.74 1.50 -18.55
C CYS A 382 -35.44 1.54 -19.37
N SER A 383 -35.38 2.47 -20.33
CA SER A 383 -34.21 2.78 -21.17
C SER A 383 -33.80 4.27 -21.11
N LEU A 384 -34.47 5.09 -20.28
CA LEU A 384 -34.23 6.54 -20.18
C LEU A 384 -33.88 6.98 -18.75
N ASN A 385 -32.72 7.61 -18.59
CA ASN A 385 -32.26 8.19 -17.33
C ASN A 385 -32.09 9.70 -17.47
N ILE A 386 -32.60 10.46 -16.51
CA ILE A 386 -32.44 11.92 -16.45
C ILE A 386 -31.90 12.32 -15.08
N PHE A 387 -30.67 12.82 -15.05
CA PHE A 387 -30.04 13.36 -13.85
C PHE A 387 -30.31 14.86 -13.75
N LEU A 388 -31.07 15.26 -12.73
CA LEU A 388 -31.44 16.66 -12.54
C LEU A 388 -30.28 17.52 -11.99
N GLY A 389 -29.17 16.90 -11.57
CA GLY A 389 -27.96 17.56 -11.07
C GLY A 389 -26.81 16.58 -10.85
N VAL A 390 -25.60 17.10 -10.70
CA VAL A 390 -24.38 16.31 -10.49
C VAL A 390 -23.72 16.63 -9.15
N ASN A 391 -22.98 15.65 -8.62
CA ASN A 391 -22.15 15.80 -7.42
C ASN A 391 -20.79 15.10 -7.65
N TYR A 392 -19.89 15.17 -6.68
CA TYR A 392 -18.56 14.54 -6.79
C TYR A 392 -18.56 13.01 -6.62
N ARG A 393 -19.72 12.38 -6.37
CA ARG A 393 -19.87 10.94 -6.08
C ARG A 393 -20.04 10.12 -7.35
N PHE A 394 -18.91 9.87 -8.00
CA PHE A 394 -18.83 9.10 -9.25
C PHE A 394 -19.40 7.66 -9.12
N GLU A 395 -19.23 7.01 -7.98
CA GLU A 395 -19.68 5.62 -7.76
C GLU A 395 -21.20 5.50 -7.81
N ASP A 396 -21.92 6.31 -7.03
CA ASP A 396 -23.39 6.32 -7.01
C ASP A 396 -23.96 6.61 -8.40
N PHE A 397 -23.30 7.51 -9.13
CA PHE A 397 -23.68 7.90 -10.49
C PHE A 397 -23.52 6.76 -11.50
N ILE A 398 -22.38 6.06 -11.51
CA ILE A 398 -22.15 4.91 -12.39
C ILE A 398 -23.08 3.75 -12.02
N GLN A 399 -23.25 3.47 -10.72
CA GLN A 399 -24.17 2.43 -10.25
C GLN A 399 -25.60 2.69 -10.71
N ALA A 400 -26.06 3.95 -10.67
CA ALA A 400 -27.39 4.34 -11.14
C ALA A 400 -27.58 4.08 -12.65
N ILE A 401 -26.61 4.43 -13.50
CA ILE A 401 -26.67 4.16 -14.95
C ILE A 401 -26.80 2.66 -15.22
N HIS A 402 -25.99 1.85 -14.54
CA HIS A 402 -26.01 0.39 -14.70
C HIS A 402 -27.27 -0.31 -14.16
N ARG A 403 -28.22 0.41 -13.55
CA ARG A 403 -29.55 -0.16 -13.23
C ARG A 403 -30.41 -0.38 -14.48
N THR A 404 -30.17 0.40 -15.53
CA THR A 404 -30.87 0.32 -16.83
C THR A 404 -29.97 -0.22 -17.93
N HIS A 405 -28.68 0.14 -17.93
CA HIS A 405 -27.68 -0.36 -18.87
C HIS A 405 -26.98 -1.61 -18.32
N ARG A 406 -27.65 -2.77 -18.49
CA ARG A 406 -27.19 -4.09 -18.03
C ARG A 406 -27.82 -5.23 -18.84
N PHE A 407 -27.36 -6.45 -18.58
CA PHE A 407 -27.84 -7.68 -19.21
C PHE A 407 -29.38 -7.78 -19.25
N GLN A 408 -29.92 -8.22 -20.39
CA GLN A 408 -31.35 -8.22 -20.78
C GLN A 408 -31.95 -6.89 -21.25
N GLN A 409 -31.18 -5.80 -21.24
CA GLN A 409 -31.59 -4.57 -21.91
C GLN A 409 -31.58 -4.77 -23.43
N LYS A 410 -32.71 -4.47 -24.09
CA LYS A 410 -32.86 -4.64 -25.54
C LYS A 410 -32.80 -3.32 -26.30
N GLU A 411 -33.00 -2.20 -25.62
CA GLU A 411 -33.04 -0.88 -26.23
C GLU A 411 -31.78 -0.05 -25.91
N PRO A 412 -31.33 0.84 -26.82
CA PRO A 412 -30.33 1.85 -26.49
C PRO A 412 -30.72 2.66 -25.26
N VAL A 413 -29.77 2.83 -24.34
CA VAL A 413 -30.00 3.55 -23.08
C VAL A 413 -29.55 4.99 -23.23
N ASP A 414 -30.48 5.92 -23.04
CA ASP A 414 -30.20 7.35 -23.06
C ASP A 414 -30.00 7.86 -21.63
N VAL A 415 -28.86 8.50 -21.40
CA VAL A 415 -28.50 9.13 -20.12
C VAL A 415 -28.36 10.63 -20.33
N HIS A 416 -29.33 11.40 -19.83
CA HIS A 416 -29.33 12.85 -19.89
C HIS A 416 -28.83 13.44 -18.58
N ILE A 417 -27.76 14.23 -18.63
CA ILE A 417 -27.14 14.85 -17.45
C ILE A 417 -27.32 16.35 -17.56
N ILE A 418 -28.11 16.91 -16.65
CA ILE A 418 -28.42 18.34 -16.61
C ILE A 418 -27.58 18.97 -15.50
N TYR A 419 -26.75 19.96 -15.85
CA TYR A 419 -25.89 20.66 -14.91
C TYR A 419 -25.81 22.14 -15.23
N ALA A 420 -25.51 22.95 -14.22
CA ALA A 420 -25.29 24.38 -14.40
C ALA A 420 -23.85 24.67 -14.83
N GLU A 421 -23.61 25.75 -15.57
CA GLU A 421 -22.27 26.23 -15.94
C GLU A 421 -21.33 26.38 -14.73
N SER A 422 -21.86 26.77 -13.56
CA SER A 422 -21.08 26.86 -12.32
C SER A 422 -20.54 25.52 -11.81
N GLN A 423 -21.00 24.40 -12.37
CA GLN A 423 -20.59 23.03 -12.01
C GLN A 423 -19.60 22.40 -13.01
N ASP A 424 -19.06 23.17 -13.96
CA ASP A 424 -18.13 22.67 -14.98
C ASP A 424 -16.92 21.93 -14.37
N SER A 425 -16.40 22.40 -13.24
CA SER A 425 -15.29 21.74 -12.51
C SER A 425 -15.68 20.36 -11.97
N ILE A 426 -16.92 20.18 -11.52
CA ILE A 426 -17.47 18.90 -11.06
C ILE A 426 -17.56 17.94 -12.24
N ILE A 427 -18.06 18.41 -13.39
CA ILE A 427 -18.19 17.63 -14.61
C ILE A 427 -16.82 17.20 -15.14
N GLN A 428 -15.83 18.09 -15.14
CA GLN A 428 -14.48 17.75 -15.54
C GLN A 428 -13.91 16.65 -14.62
N SER A 429 -14.06 16.79 -13.30
CA SER A 429 -13.63 15.77 -12.34
C SER A 429 -14.36 14.43 -12.55
N LEU A 430 -15.66 14.44 -12.87
CA LEU A 430 -16.43 13.24 -13.19
C LEU A 430 -15.91 12.57 -14.47
N LYS A 431 -15.63 13.34 -15.53
CA LYS A 431 -15.08 12.82 -16.80
C LYS A 431 -13.69 12.21 -16.62
N GLU A 432 -12.82 12.88 -15.87
CA GLU A 432 -11.48 12.35 -15.54
C GLU A 432 -11.57 11.04 -14.76
N LYS A 433 -12.46 10.96 -13.76
CA LYS A 433 -12.72 9.73 -13.00
C LYS A 433 -13.27 8.62 -13.89
N TRP A 434 -14.15 8.95 -14.84
CA TRP A 434 -14.68 8.00 -15.81
C TRP A 434 -13.58 7.42 -16.70
N ALA A 435 -12.79 8.27 -17.35
CA ALA A 435 -11.70 7.82 -18.22
C ALA A 435 -10.69 6.94 -17.47
N LEU A 436 -10.39 7.29 -16.21
CA LEU A 436 -9.51 6.49 -15.38
C LEU A 436 -10.14 5.13 -14.99
N HIS A 437 -11.45 5.09 -14.73
CA HIS A 437 -12.19 3.86 -14.46
C HIS A 437 -12.19 2.90 -15.67
N GLU A 438 -12.35 3.42 -16.88
CA GLU A 438 -12.26 2.64 -18.13
C GLU A 438 -10.85 2.09 -18.34
N LYS A 439 -9.82 2.93 -18.18
CA LYS A 439 -8.42 2.52 -18.34
C LYS A 439 -8.05 1.39 -17.39
N LEU A 440 -8.40 1.50 -16.11
CA LEU A 440 -8.05 0.50 -15.11
C LEU A 440 -8.83 -0.81 -15.30
N SER A 441 -10.11 -0.71 -15.68
CA SER A 441 -10.91 -1.89 -16.06
C SER A 441 -10.28 -2.63 -17.25
N GLN A 442 -9.77 -1.90 -18.25
CA GLN A 442 -9.06 -2.49 -19.39
C GLN A 442 -7.76 -3.19 -18.97
N THR A 443 -6.91 -2.54 -18.18
CA THR A 443 -5.66 -3.15 -17.69
C THR A 443 -5.92 -4.49 -16.99
N MET A 444 -6.97 -4.56 -16.18
CA MET A 444 -7.34 -5.78 -15.47
C MET A 444 -7.91 -6.86 -16.40
N GLN A 445 -8.73 -6.49 -17.38
CA GLN A 445 -9.20 -7.42 -18.42
C GLN A 445 -8.02 -8.02 -19.19
N ASP A 446 -7.05 -7.19 -19.58
CA ASP A 446 -5.86 -7.64 -20.32
C ASP A 446 -5.05 -8.67 -19.51
N ILE A 447 -4.98 -8.52 -18.19
CA ILE A 447 -4.31 -9.48 -17.30
C ILE A 447 -5.10 -10.79 -17.24
N VAL A 448 -6.42 -10.75 -17.08
CA VAL A 448 -7.27 -11.96 -17.06
C VAL A 448 -7.19 -12.69 -18.41
N ILE A 449 -7.23 -11.97 -19.54
CA ILE A 449 -7.11 -12.55 -20.88
C ILE A 449 -5.72 -13.18 -21.08
N LYS A 450 -4.66 -12.50 -20.64
CA LYS A 450 -3.27 -12.94 -20.85
C LYS A 450 -2.91 -14.17 -20.02
N TYR A 451 -3.31 -14.23 -18.76
CA TYR A 451 -2.90 -15.28 -17.83
C TYR A 451 -4.00 -16.33 -17.57
N GLY A 452 -5.23 -16.06 -18.00
CA GLY A 452 -6.40 -16.90 -17.73
C GLY A 452 -6.71 -17.01 -16.23
N LEU A 453 -7.42 -18.08 -15.86
CA LEU A 453 -7.72 -18.43 -14.46
C LEU A 453 -6.62 -19.29 -13.81
N SER A 454 -5.48 -19.52 -14.48
CA SER A 454 -4.40 -20.39 -13.97
C SER A 454 -3.44 -19.63 -13.07
N HIS A 455 -3.34 -20.08 -11.83
CA HIS A 455 -2.34 -19.61 -10.87
C HIS A 455 -0.92 -20.03 -11.28
N GLU A 456 -0.76 -21.13 -12.03
CA GLU A 456 0.55 -21.62 -12.45
C GLU A 456 1.18 -20.68 -13.48
N ALA A 457 0.39 -20.15 -14.42
CA ALA A 457 0.87 -19.19 -15.41
C ALA A 457 1.33 -17.86 -14.76
N MET A 458 0.60 -17.39 -13.75
CA MET A 458 0.97 -16.20 -12.98
C MET A 458 2.24 -16.42 -12.15
N ASN A 459 2.34 -17.57 -11.46
CA ASN A 459 3.53 -17.96 -10.72
C ASN A 459 4.77 -18.07 -11.63
N ALA A 460 4.63 -18.70 -12.80
CA ALA A 460 5.74 -18.86 -13.74
C ALA A 460 6.26 -17.52 -14.27
N GLU A 461 5.41 -16.53 -14.50
CA GLU A 461 5.83 -15.18 -14.93
C GLU A 461 6.59 -14.45 -13.81
N LEU A 462 6.11 -14.52 -12.56
CA LEU A 462 6.81 -13.91 -11.42
C LEU A 462 8.14 -14.61 -11.13
N GLN A 463 8.19 -15.94 -11.26
CA GLN A 463 9.42 -16.72 -11.13
C GLN A 463 10.43 -16.40 -12.23
N ARG A 464 9.99 -16.15 -13.47
CA ARG A 464 10.88 -15.72 -14.57
C ARG A 464 11.56 -14.37 -14.32
N ARG A 465 11.04 -13.56 -13.39
CA ARG A 465 11.64 -12.29 -12.96
C ARG A 465 12.62 -12.44 -11.80
N ILE A 466 12.73 -13.63 -11.20
CA ILE A 466 13.84 -13.93 -10.30
C ILE A 466 15.09 -13.95 -11.18
N GLY A 467 16.07 -13.13 -10.82
CA GLY A 467 17.28 -12.92 -11.59
C GLY A 467 17.32 -11.57 -12.27
N LEU A 468 18.49 -10.95 -12.18
CA LEU A 468 18.83 -9.72 -12.88
C LEU A 468 19.85 -10.02 -13.95
N THR A 469 19.81 -9.24 -15.03
CA THR A 469 20.96 -9.23 -15.94
C THR A 469 22.11 -8.54 -15.22
N ARG A 470 23.13 -9.31 -14.83
CA ARG A 470 24.32 -8.79 -14.17
C ARG A 470 24.97 -7.70 -15.05
N VAL A 471 25.12 -6.51 -14.48
CA VAL A 471 25.91 -5.43 -15.09
C VAL A 471 27.13 -5.18 -14.23
N GLU A 472 28.30 -5.13 -14.86
CA GLU A 472 29.56 -4.81 -14.21
C GLU A 472 30.16 -3.54 -14.82
N VAL A 473 30.60 -2.64 -13.95
CA VAL A 473 31.40 -1.47 -14.34
C VAL A 473 32.64 -1.44 -13.45
N ALA A 474 33.81 -1.53 -14.09
CA ALA A 474 35.10 -1.46 -13.42
C ALA A 474 35.89 -0.21 -13.82
N GLY A 475 36.64 0.33 -12.86
CA GLY A 475 37.74 1.29 -13.03
C GLY A 475 39.07 0.67 -12.59
N GLU A 476 40.09 1.49 -12.39
CA GLU A 476 41.40 1.05 -11.87
C GLU A 476 41.35 0.70 -10.37
N ARG A 477 40.53 1.42 -9.61
CA ARG A 477 40.41 1.34 -8.15
C ARG A 477 39.06 0.83 -7.68
N PHE A 478 38.10 0.56 -8.57
CA PHE A 478 36.80 0.05 -8.16
C PHE A 478 36.17 -0.94 -9.13
N THR A 479 35.30 -1.78 -8.60
CA THR A 479 34.37 -2.62 -9.35
C THR A 479 32.99 -2.46 -8.74
N ALA A 480 32.03 -2.03 -9.56
CA ALA A 480 30.64 -1.87 -9.17
C ALA A 480 29.79 -2.88 -9.94
N ILE A 481 28.96 -3.63 -9.23
CA ILE A 481 28.10 -4.68 -9.79
C ILE A 481 26.62 -4.34 -9.53
N ASN A 482 25.80 -4.41 -10.58
CA ASN A 482 24.34 -4.45 -10.45
C ASN A 482 23.87 -5.90 -10.50
N ASN A 483 23.68 -6.51 -9.34
CA ASN A 483 23.25 -7.90 -9.19
C ASN A 483 22.83 -8.19 -7.75
N ASP A 484 22.34 -9.41 -7.50
CA ASP A 484 22.14 -9.94 -6.15
C ASP A 484 23.48 -10.23 -5.45
N CYS A 485 23.66 -9.67 -4.26
CA CYS A 485 24.88 -9.82 -3.47
C CYS A 485 25.12 -11.26 -3.00
N VAL A 486 24.06 -12.04 -2.73
CA VAL A 486 24.20 -13.45 -2.34
C VAL A 486 24.86 -14.25 -3.46
N ARG A 487 24.39 -14.04 -4.70
CA ARG A 487 24.93 -14.70 -5.89
C ARG A 487 26.32 -14.17 -6.28
N GLU A 488 26.54 -12.87 -6.17
CA GLU A 488 27.78 -12.24 -6.60
C GLU A 488 28.96 -12.61 -5.68
N ILE A 489 28.77 -12.59 -4.36
CA ILE A 489 29.85 -12.85 -3.40
C ILE A 489 30.29 -14.32 -3.44
N ALA A 490 29.40 -15.24 -3.82
CA ALA A 490 29.75 -16.65 -4.05
C ALA A 490 30.85 -16.82 -5.12
N ASN A 491 30.99 -15.87 -6.05
CA ASN A 491 32.02 -15.90 -7.09
C ASN A 491 33.34 -15.23 -6.68
N LEU A 492 33.38 -14.52 -5.55
CA LEU A 492 34.63 -13.92 -5.06
C LEU A 492 35.62 -15.00 -4.60
N GLU A 493 36.91 -14.77 -4.79
CA GLU A 493 37.96 -15.66 -4.29
C GLU A 493 37.97 -15.72 -2.76
N THR A 494 38.25 -16.90 -2.20
CA THR A 494 38.40 -17.09 -0.75
C THR A 494 39.58 -16.26 -0.23
N ASN A 495 39.41 -15.59 0.92
CA ASN A 495 40.45 -14.75 1.54
C ASN A 495 40.98 -13.61 0.63
N SER A 496 40.13 -13.03 -0.22
CA SER A 496 40.51 -11.94 -1.14
C SER A 496 40.20 -10.53 -0.62
N VAL A 497 39.31 -10.42 0.37
CA VAL A 497 38.81 -9.13 0.89
C VAL A 497 39.57 -8.71 2.15
N GLY A 498 40.02 -7.46 2.21
CA GLY A 498 40.75 -6.89 3.34
C GLY A 498 39.86 -6.32 4.45
N LEU A 499 38.68 -5.79 4.10
CA LEU A 499 37.67 -5.29 5.02
C LEU A 499 36.28 -5.42 4.37
N ILE A 500 35.30 -5.90 5.13
CA ILE A 500 33.88 -5.78 4.75
C ILE A 500 33.33 -4.58 5.52
N HIS A 501 32.72 -3.61 4.84
CA HIS A 501 32.07 -2.50 5.50
C HIS A 501 30.74 -2.18 4.83
N THR A 502 29.65 -2.31 5.58
CA THR A 502 28.30 -2.21 5.03
C THR A 502 27.29 -1.69 6.03
N SER A 503 26.18 -1.14 5.55
CA SER A 503 24.94 -0.99 6.31
C SER A 503 23.92 -2.01 5.81
N ILE A 504 23.51 -2.95 6.66
CA ILE A 504 22.52 -3.95 6.25
C ILE A 504 21.10 -3.34 6.17
N PRO A 505 20.23 -3.87 5.30
CA PRO A 505 18.83 -3.46 5.25
C PRO A 505 18.09 -3.70 6.57
N PHE A 506 17.05 -2.90 6.83
CA PHE A 506 16.28 -2.91 8.08
C PHE A 506 15.17 -3.97 8.08
N GLY A 507 15.51 -5.23 7.83
CA GLY A 507 14.55 -6.34 7.80
C GLY A 507 13.38 -6.05 6.85
N ASN A 508 12.15 -6.07 7.36
CA ASN A 508 10.91 -5.82 6.58
C ASN A 508 10.43 -4.34 6.54
N HIS A 509 11.23 -3.38 7.00
CA HIS A 509 10.76 -1.98 7.11
C HIS A 509 10.76 -1.20 5.79
N TYR A 510 11.69 -1.53 4.89
CA TYR A 510 11.86 -0.83 3.62
C TYR A 510 12.16 -1.83 2.51
N GLU A 511 11.45 -1.71 1.41
CA GLU A 511 11.78 -2.35 0.14
C GLU A 511 12.58 -1.32 -0.69
N TYR A 512 13.76 -1.72 -1.16
CA TYR A 512 14.70 -0.86 -1.88
C TYR A 512 14.58 -1.04 -3.40
N THR A 513 14.07 -2.18 -3.86
CA THR A 513 13.80 -2.49 -5.27
C THR A 513 12.67 -3.50 -5.40
N THR A 514 12.10 -3.64 -6.60
CA THR A 514 11.01 -4.57 -6.95
C THR A 514 11.46 -6.03 -7.08
N ASN A 515 12.75 -6.31 -6.90
CA ASN A 515 13.33 -7.63 -7.16
C ASN A 515 13.20 -8.53 -5.93
N VAL A 516 12.82 -9.79 -6.13
CA VAL A 516 12.57 -10.77 -5.06
C VAL A 516 13.81 -11.01 -4.18
N GLU A 517 14.99 -10.83 -4.75
CA GLU A 517 16.28 -10.90 -4.07
C GLU A 517 16.48 -9.83 -2.99
N ASP A 518 15.69 -8.74 -3.02
CA ASP A 518 15.78 -7.68 -2.03
C ASP A 518 15.54 -8.25 -0.62
N PHE A 519 16.44 -7.90 0.29
CA PHE A 519 16.33 -8.26 1.69
C PHE A 519 15.19 -7.51 2.39
N GLY A 520 14.70 -6.41 1.81
CA GLY A 520 13.48 -5.73 2.20
C GLY A 520 12.19 -6.52 1.95
N HIS A 521 12.19 -7.46 0.99
CA HIS A 521 11.01 -8.24 0.59
C HIS A 521 10.66 -9.44 1.50
N ASN A 522 11.14 -9.43 2.74
CA ASN A 522 10.84 -10.48 3.72
C ASN A 522 9.59 -10.12 4.54
N ASP A 523 8.76 -11.11 4.89
CA ASP A 523 7.54 -10.86 5.68
C ASP A 523 7.88 -10.47 7.13
N SER A 524 8.93 -11.08 7.66
CA SER A 524 9.40 -10.91 9.03
C SER A 524 10.92 -10.77 9.07
N ASP A 525 11.42 -10.36 10.23
CA ASP A 525 12.88 -10.31 10.44
C ASP A 525 13.49 -11.69 10.61
N GLU A 526 12.71 -12.66 11.06
CA GLU A 526 13.13 -14.05 11.05
C GLU A 526 13.44 -14.50 9.62
N ASP A 527 12.55 -14.22 8.67
CA ASP A 527 12.78 -14.50 7.25
C ASP A 527 13.97 -13.72 6.67
N PHE A 528 14.16 -12.46 7.11
CA PHE A 528 15.35 -11.68 6.76
C PHE A 528 16.64 -12.38 7.22
N PHE A 529 16.69 -12.87 8.46
CA PHE A 529 17.88 -13.57 8.95
C PHE A 529 18.05 -14.97 8.34
N VAL A 530 16.97 -15.62 7.91
CA VAL A 530 17.04 -16.81 7.04
C VAL A 530 17.70 -16.46 5.70
N GLN A 531 17.37 -15.31 5.10
CA GLN A 531 18.08 -14.86 3.89
C GLN A 531 19.56 -14.56 4.18
N MET A 532 19.86 -13.90 5.30
CA MET A 532 21.24 -13.64 5.73
C MET A 532 22.04 -14.93 5.98
N ASP A 533 21.39 -16.05 6.31
CA ASP A 533 22.06 -17.35 6.45
C ASP A 533 22.69 -17.87 5.15
N PHE A 534 22.30 -17.31 3.99
CA PHE A 534 22.93 -17.55 2.69
C PHE A 534 24.12 -16.61 2.45
N LEU A 535 24.03 -15.36 2.91
CA LEU A 535 25.05 -14.34 2.66
C LEU A 535 26.26 -14.43 3.62
N ILE A 536 26.01 -14.53 4.92
CA ILE A 536 27.05 -14.44 5.95
C ILE A 536 28.17 -15.48 5.78
N PRO A 537 27.90 -16.75 5.43
CA PRO A 537 28.96 -17.73 5.17
C PRO A 537 29.90 -17.31 4.03
N GLU A 538 29.35 -16.74 2.95
CA GLU A 538 30.12 -16.27 1.81
C GLU A 538 30.95 -15.03 2.16
N LEU A 539 30.42 -14.14 3.01
CA LEU A 539 31.19 -13.03 3.60
C LEU A 539 32.38 -13.55 4.43
N LEU A 540 32.16 -14.56 5.28
CA LEU A 540 33.24 -15.17 6.06
C LEU A 540 34.28 -15.83 5.15
N ARG A 541 33.86 -16.49 4.07
CA ARG A 541 34.76 -17.13 3.12
C ARG A 541 35.63 -16.10 2.39
N ALA A 542 35.04 -15.02 1.88
CA ALA A 542 35.74 -14.00 1.11
C ALA A 542 36.72 -13.15 1.95
N LEU A 543 36.41 -12.89 3.23
CA LEU A 543 37.26 -12.10 4.12
C LEU A 543 38.58 -12.81 4.43
N LYS A 544 39.71 -12.08 4.43
CA LYS A 544 41.02 -12.62 4.86
C LYS A 544 41.01 -13.02 6.34
N PRO A 545 41.70 -14.11 6.75
CA PRO A 545 41.73 -14.53 8.15
C PRO A 545 42.30 -13.45 9.07
N GLY A 546 41.67 -13.27 10.24
CA GLY A 546 41.98 -12.22 11.21
C GLY A 546 41.52 -10.80 10.85
N ARG A 547 40.98 -10.56 9.64
CA ARG A 547 40.40 -9.27 9.25
C ARG A 547 38.98 -9.09 9.77
N LEU A 548 38.46 -7.87 9.61
CA LEU A 548 37.20 -7.40 10.20
C LEU A 548 36.08 -7.24 9.14
N ALA A 549 34.86 -7.48 9.59
CA ALA A 549 33.62 -7.03 8.98
C ALA A 549 32.96 -6.03 9.92
N ALA A 550 32.75 -4.80 9.44
CA ALA A 550 32.19 -3.68 10.15
C ALA A 550 30.78 -3.39 9.64
N ILE A 551 29.77 -3.80 10.41
CA ILE A 551 28.37 -3.83 10.00
C ILE A 551 27.60 -2.73 10.73
N HIS A 552 27.11 -1.75 9.99
CA HIS A 552 26.25 -0.70 10.49
C HIS A 552 24.79 -1.18 10.57
N VAL A 553 24.15 -0.95 11.70
CA VAL A 553 22.78 -1.40 11.99
C VAL A 553 22.10 -0.46 13.00
N LYS A 554 20.77 -0.44 13.02
CA LYS A 554 19.96 0.29 13.99
C LYS A 554 18.89 -0.61 14.59
N ASP A 555 18.63 -0.45 15.88
CA ASP A 555 17.45 -1.03 16.52
C ASP A 555 16.16 -0.32 16.05
N ARG A 556 15.02 -0.99 16.15
CA ARG A 556 13.77 -0.51 15.54
C ARG A 556 12.65 -0.38 16.57
N ILE A 557 11.70 0.51 16.29
CA ILE A 557 10.48 0.67 17.11
C ILE A 557 9.33 -0.07 16.45
N LEU A 558 8.73 -0.99 17.21
CA LEU A 558 7.44 -1.58 16.89
C LEU A 558 6.35 -0.71 17.50
N TYR A 559 5.44 -0.22 16.66
CA TYR A 559 4.31 0.62 17.10
C TYR A 559 3.26 -0.24 17.82
N GLY A 560 2.47 0.37 18.72
CA GLY A 560 1.48 -0.36 19.54
C GLY A 560 0.42 -1.16 18.76
N HIS A 561 0.14 -0.80 17.50
CA HIS A 561 -0.74 -1.61 16.64
C HIS A 561 -0.07 -2.86 16.05
N GLN A 562 1.26 -2.92 16.09
CA GLN A 562 2.08 -4.06 15.63
C GLN A 562 2.43 -5.00 16.78
N THR A 563 2.31 -4.57 18.04
CA THR A 563 2.65 -5.36 19.23
C THR A 563 1.40 -5.98 19.86
N LYS A 564 1.55 -7.16 20.46
CA LYS A 564 0.46 -7.83 21.18
C LYS A 564 0.07 -7.10 22.47
N SER A 565 1.01 -6.35 23.05
CA SER A 565 0.81 -5.57 24.27
C SER A 565 0.05 -4.26 24.06
N GLY A 566 -0.09 -3.82 22.80
CA GLY A 566 -0.59 -2.48 22.49
C GLY A 566 0.41 -1.35 22.78
N MET A 567 1.60 -1.68 23.30
CA MET A 567 2.64 -0.74 23.71
C MET A 567 3.74 -0.63 22.65
N LEU A 568 4.47 0.48 22.66
CA LEU A 568 5.66 0.64 21.84
C LEU A 568 6.77 -0.26 22.39
N GLU A 569 7.35 -1.10 21.52
CA GLU A 569 8.44 -2.02 21.89
C GLU A 569 9.67 -1.71 21.03
N VAL A 570 10.87 -1.83 21.64
CA VAL A 570 12.13 -1.76 20.89
C VAL A 570 12.47 -3.17 20.44
N GLN A 571 12.61 -3.36 19.13
CA GLN A 571 13.15 -4.58 18.57
C GLN A 571 14.69 -4.49 18.52
N PRO A 572 15.40 -5.39 19.21
CA PRO A 572 16.87 -5.36 19.33
C PRO A 572 17.54 -5.97 18.08
N PHE A 573 17.26 -5.38 16.91
CA PHE A 573 17.76 -5.86 15.61
C PHE A 573 19.30 -5.93 15.55
N SER A 574 19.99 -5.06 16.29
CA SER A 574 21.45 -5.13 16.45
C SER A 574 21.92 -6.41 17.14
N ASP A 575 21.21 -6.89 18.16
CA ASP A 575 21.54 -8.12 18.87
C ASP A 575 21.24 -9.36 18.04
N GLU A 576 20.14 -9.35 17.31
CA GLU A 576 19.79 -10.40 16.33
C GLU A 576 20.87 -10.50 15.24
N THR A 577 21.39 -9.37 14.77
CA THR A 577 22.51 -9.32 13.82
C THR A 577 23.78 -9.93 14.42
N VAL A 578 24.11 -9.62 15.69
CA VAL A 578 25.24 -10.26 16.38
C VAL A 578 25.06 -11.78 16.47
N ALA A 579 23.85 -12.24 16.82
CA ALA A 579 23.55 -13.66 16.89
C ALA A 579 23.72 -14.36 15.53
N ALA A 580 23.22 -13.74 14.44
CA ALA A 580 23.33 -14.27 13.09
C ALA A 580 24.79 -14.39 12.62
N PHE A 581 25.62 -13.37 12.83
CA PHE A 581 27.04 -13.44 12.43
C PHE A 581 27.81 -14.48 13.24
N ARG A 582 27.60 -14.54 14.56
CA ARG A 582 28.25 -15.54 15.44
C ARG A 582 27.86 -16.96 15.08
N LYS A 583 26.60 -17.20 14.71
CA LYS A 583 26.09 -18.51 14.25
C LYS A 583 26.92 -19.08 13.08
N HIS A 584 27.42 -18.22 12.19
CA HIS A 584 28.21 -18.65 11.02
C HIS A 584 29.73 -18.60 11.23
N GLY A 585 30.21 -18.33 12.44
CA GLY A 585 31.63 -18.46 12.78
C GLY A 585 32.43 -17.16 12.87
N PHE A 586 31.78 -15.99 12.72
CA PHE A 586 32.42 -14.73 13.07
C PHE A 586 32.58 -14.57 14.59
N LEU A 587 33.70 -13.99 15.01
CA LEU A 587 33.94 -13.57 16.39
C LEU A 587 33.41 -12.15 16.56
N PHE A 588 32.56 -11.92 17.55
CA PHE A 588 32.09 -10.57 17.86
C PHE A 588 33.12 -9.86 18.76
N GLU A 589 33.80 -8.85 18.22
CA GLU A 589 34.88 -8.11 18.91
C GLU A 589 34.35 -6.92 19.72
N GLY A 590 33.18 -6.40 19.33
CA GLY A 590 32.52 -5.30 20.03
C GLY A 590 31.58 -4.52 19.12
N ARG A 591 30.94 -3.50 19.69
CA ARG A 591 30.14 -2.53 18.94
C ARG A 591 30.54 -1.11 19.28
N ARG A 592 30.36 -0.20 18.33
CA ARG A 592 30.46 1.25 18.53
C ARG A 592 29.06 1.86 18.48
N THR A 593 28.72 2.67 19.47
CA THR A 593 27.43 3.36 19.52
C THR A 593 27.53 4.72 18.81
N ILE A 594 26.52 5.06 18.02
CA ILE A 594 26.40 6.29 17.22
C ILE A 594 25.09 6.97 17.64
N VAL A 595 25.17 8.15 18.26
CA VAL A 595 23.97 8.84 18.77
C VAL A 595 23.20 9.52 17.65
N THR A 596 21.88 9.51 17.75
CA THR A 596 20.96 10.21 16.85
C THR A 596 20.23 11.35 17.55
N ASP A 597 19.82 12.37 16.80
CA ASP A 597 19.02 13.50 17.33
C ASP A 597 17.61 13.03 17.75
N VAL A 598 17.35 13.04 19.06
CA VAL A 598 16.09 12.59 19.67
C VAL A 598 14.88 13.46 19.33
N VAL A 599 15.07 14.74 18.97
CA VAL A 599 13.96 15.63 18.55
C VAL A 599 13.57 15.34 17.11
N ARG A 600 14.54 15.03 16.24
CA ARG A 600 14.25 14.49 14.91
C ARG A 600 13.54 13.13 14.99
N GLU A 601 13.98 12.27 15.90
CA GLU A 601 13.34 10.99 16.15
C GLU A 601 11.88 11.17 16.66
N ASN A 602 11.67 12.12 17.57
CA ASN A 602 10.36 12.41 18.14
C ASN A 602 9.32 12.83 17.09
N ASN A 603 9.73 13.61 16.08
CA ASN A 603 8.83 14.02 14.98
C ASN A 603 8.24 12.84 14.20
N SER A 604 8.76 11.62 14.39
CA SER A 604 8.40 10.42 13.65
C SER A 604 7.70 9.32 14.48
N THR A 605 7.87 9.31 15.81
CA THR A 605 7.51 8.13 16.64
C THR A 605 6.57 8.42 17.82
N TYR A 606 6.25 9.69 18.13
CA TYR A 606 5.43 10.15 19.26
C TYR A 606 5.89 9.71 20.67
N ARG A 607 6.72 8.67 20.82
CA ARG A 607 7.20 8.06 22.08
C ARG A 607 8.11 8.94 22.93
N LEU A 608 8.71 9.96 22.31
CA LEU A 608 9.59 10.94 22.95
C LEU A 608 8.89 12.30 23.11
N THR A 609 7.56 12.36 22.91
CA THR A 609 6.84 13.63 22.89
C THR A 609 6.71 14.18 24.29
N TRP A 610 7.17 15.41 24.50
CA TRP A 610 7.03 16.13 25.78
C TRP A 610 5.58 16.16 26.28
N LYS A 611 4.59 16.39 25.40
CA LYS A 611 3.17 16.36 25.78
C LYS A 611 2.71 15.01 26.31
N GLU A 612 3.23 13.90 25.81
CA GLU A 612 2.89 12.57 26.31
C GLU A 612 3.62 12.29 27.64
N MET A 613 4.88 12.73 27.77
CA MET A 613 5.63 12.71 29.05
C MET A 613 4.87 13.40 30.17
N CYS A 614 4.32 14.60 29.90
CA CYS A 614 3.58 15.37 30.89
C CYS A 614 2.25 14.73 31.28
N LYS A 615 1.69 13.84 30.45
CA LYS A 615 0.45 13.10 30.76
C LYS A 615 0.76 11.82 31.52
N ASP A 616 1.76 11.06 31.06
CA ASP A 616 2.15 9.76 31.60
C ASP A 616 3.62 9.47 31.27
N ALA A 617 4.50 9.70 32.26
CA ALA A 617 5.93 9.50 32.12
C ALA A 617 6.32 8.04 31.87
N THR A 618 5.45 7.07 32.18
CA THR A 618 5.75 5.63 32.00
C THR A 618 5.77 5.21 30.53
N LYS A 619 5.21 6.04 29.63
CA LYS A 619 5.28 5.86 28.17
C LYS A 619 6.58 6.35 27.54
N MET A 620 7.45 7.01 28.31
CA MET A 620 8.70 7.57 27.80
C MET A 620 9.73 6.46 27.57
N GLY A 621 10.25 6.41 26.35
CA GLY A 621 11.40 5.56 26.01
C GLY A 621 12.73 6.33 26.04
N CYS A 622 13.82 5.63 25.70
CA CYS A 622 15.14 6.24 25.45
C CYS A 622 15.37 6.42 23.94
N GLY A 623 16.14 7.43 23.52
CA GLY A 623 16.51 7.62 22.10
C GLY A 623 17.21 6.39 21.51
N LEU A 624 17.02 6.13 20.22
CA LEU A 624 17.57 4.94 19.57
C LEU A 624 18.89 5.23 18.85
N PRO A 625 20.05 4.85 19.44
CA PRO A 625 21.31 4.98 18.73
C PRO A 625 21.42 4.00 17.55
N GLU A 626 22.33 4.31 16.66
CA GLU A 626 22.84 3.41 15.63
C GLU A 626 24.10 2.69 16.15
N TYR A 627 24.44 1.55 15.56
CA TYR A 627 25.59 0.76 15.97
C TYR A 627 26.46 0.37 14.78
N LEU A 628 27.77 0.42 14.97
CA LEU A 628 28.75 -0.26 14.13
C LEU A 628 29.22 -1.52 14.85
N LEU A 629 28.75 -2.68 14.41
CA LEU A 629 29.13 -3.99 14.93
C LEU A 629 30.43 -4.45 14.28
N LEU A 630 31.40 -4.89 15.10
CA LEU A 630 32.71 -5.36 14.64
C LEU A 630 32.80 -6.87 14.79
N PHE A 631 33.00 -7.54 13.66
CA PHE A 631 33.13 -8.99 13.58
C PHE A 631 34.48 -9.37 13.00
N ARG A 632 35.18 -10.34 13.60
CA ARG A 632 36.46 -10.84 13.12
C ARG A 632 36.33 -12.25 12.58
N LYS A 633 36.96 -12.52 11.44
CA LYS A 633 37.21 -13.90 11.00
C LYS A 633 38.35 -14.49 11.82
N PRO A 634 38.25 -15.71 12.38
CA PRO A 634 39.37 -16.34 13.06
C PRO A 634 40.64 -16.39 12.18
N PRO A 635 41.84 -16.12 12.74
CA PRO A 635 43.09 -16.30 12.00
C PRO A 635 43.34 -17.80 11.72
N SER A 636 44.19 -18.10 10.74
CA SER A 636 44.54 -19.49 10.42
C SER A 636 45.37 -20.15 11.54
N ASP A 637 46.16 -19.36 12.28
CA ASP A 637 46.89 -19.75 13.49
C ASP A 637 46.51 -18.83 14.66
N ASN A 638 46.22 -19.40 15.83
CA ASN A 638 45.79 -18.69 17.02
C ASN A 638 46.89 -18.54 18.09
N ALA A 639 48.15 -18.91 17.81
CA ALA A 639 49.23 -18.86 18.78
C ALA A 639 49.50 -17.47 19.38
N ASN A 640 49.27 -16.39 18.62
CA ASN A 640 49.50 -15.01 19.05
C ASN A 640 48.28 -14.09 18.88
N SER A 641 47.15 -14.62 18.40
CA SER A 641 45.90 -13.90 18.16
C SER A 641 45.99 -12.70 17.17
N TYR A 642 47.02 -12.63 16.34
CA TYR A 642 47.11 -11.64 15.25
C TYR A 642 46.48 -12.16 13.95
N ALA A 643 46.13 -11.24 13.05
CA ALA A 643 45.71 -11.61 11.71
C ALA A 643 46.88 -12.16 10.89
N ASP A 644 46.59 -13.12 10.00
CA ASP A 644 47.55 -13.70 9.06
C ASP A 644 48.30 -12.61 8.28
N GLU A 645 47.57 -11.56 7.89
CA GLU A 645 48.13 -10.31 7.37
C GLU A 645 47.67 -9.16 8.28
N PRO A 646 48.55 -8.56 9.10
CA PRO A 646 48.15 -7.47 10.01
C PRO A 646 47.79 -6.14 9.32
N VAL A 647 46.88 -5.36 9.95
CA VAL A 647 46.74 -3.92 9.68
C VAL A 647 47.85 -3.20 10.45
N LEU A 648 48.68 -2.41 9.76
CA LEU A 648 49.82 -1.72 10.39
C LEU A 648 49.59 -0.21 10.40
N CYS A 649 49.83 0.43 11.56
CA CYS A 649 49.81 1.89 11.72
C CYS A 649 51.16 2.37 12.28
N ASP A 650 51.82 3.31 11.60
CA ASP A 650 53.04 3.95 12.10
C ASP A 650 52.69 4.87 13.29
N THR A 651 53.45 4.75 14.39
CA THR A 651 53.29 5.55 15.60
C THR A 651 53.52 7.06 15.35
N LYS A 652 54.21 7.42 14.25
CA LYS A 652 54.33 8.82 13.81
C LYS A 652 53.02 9.39 13.29
N ASN A 653 52.16 8.56 12.69
CA ASN A 653 50.92 8.97 12.03
C ASN A 653 49.65 8.55 12.81
N TYR A 654 49.80 7.71 13.84
CA TYR A 654 48.71 7.23 14.69
C TYR A 654 49.12 7.30 16.17
N SER A 655 48.74 8.39 16.83
CA SER A 655 49.15 8.70 18.21
C SER A 655 48.37 7.88 19.25
N LEU A 656 48.95 7.76 20.46
CA LEU A 656 48.28 7.09 21.59
C LEU A 656 46.95 7.78 21.96
N ALA A 657 46.90 9.11 21.92
CA ALA A 657 45.67 9.86 22.18
C ALA A 657 44.58 9.57 21.13
N ARG A 658 44.97 9.46 19.86
CA ARG A 658 44.06 9.04 18.79
C ARG A 658 43.55 7.61 19.01
N TRP A 659 44.45 6.69 19.37
CA TRP A 659 44.06 5.32 19.72
C TRP A 659 43.04 5.25 20.87
N GLN A 660 43.19 6.05 21.92
CA GLN A 660 42.24 6.04 23.04
C GLN A 660 40.81 6.40 22.59
N VAL A 661 40.69 7.34 21.65
CA VAL A 661 39.42 7.74 21.05
C VAL A 661 38.88 6.63 20.13
N ASP A 662 39.73 6.08 19.27
CA ASP A 662 39.34 5.04 18.31
C ASP A 662 39.05 3.67 18.98
N ALA A 663 39.67 3.37 20.12
CA ALA A 663 39.46 2.14 20.89
C ALA A 663 38.17 2.18 21.74
N HIS A 664 37.68 3.38 22.05
CA HIS A 664 36.48 3.57 22.87
C HIS A 664 35.22 3.01 22.18
N ALA A 665 34.23 2.57 22.95
CA ALA A 665 32.97 2.00 22.43
C ALA A 665 32.03 3.05 21.78
N PHE A 666 32.51 4.27 21.57
CA PHE A 666 31.75 5.45 21.16
C PHE A 666 32.63 6.38 20.31
N TRP A 667 32.21 6.76 19.10
CA TRP A 667 33.08 7.36 18.05
C TRP A 667 32.57 8.70 17.48
N ARG A 668 33.33 9.83 17.55
CA ARG A 668 32.93 11.19 17.06
C ARG A 668 34.03 12.03 16.35
N SER A 669 33.65 13.17 15.73
CA SER A 669 34.45 13.93 14.73
C SER A 669 35.24 15.13 15.30
N ASN A 670 36.08 15.78 14.49
CA ASN A 670 37.16 16.70 14.89
C ASN A 670 36.71 18.18 15.08
N GLY A 671 36.25 18.55 16.29
CA GLY A 671 35.96 19.95 16.67
C GLY A 671 36.11 20.24 18.19
N VAL A 672 36.36 21.50 18.57
CA VAL A 672 36.92 21.96 19.87
C VAL A 672 35.85 22.25 20.97
N LEU A 673 36.15 21.93 22.25
CA LEU A 673 35.30 21.95 23.47
C LEU A 673 35.23 23.29 24.26
N PRO A 674 34.18 23.55 25.11
CA PRO A 674 34.42 23.70 26.59
C PRO A 674 33.25 23.47 27.63
N ALA A 675 33.65 23.17 28.90
CA ALA A 675 33.10 23.46 30.28
C ALA A 675 31.85 22.79 30.93
N LEU A 676 31.88 22.62 32.29
CA LEU A 676 31.06 21.73 33.18
C LEU A 676 29.49 21.86 33.16
N TYR A 677 28.69 20.78 32.99
CA TYR A 677 27.21 20.77 32.78
C TYR A 677 26.35 20.89 34.06
N ASP A 678 25.32 21.75 34.04
CA ASP A 678 24.28 21.92 35.08
C ASP A 678 22.87 21.76 34.48
N PHE A 679 22.17 20.70 34.91
CA PHE A 679 20.82 20.34 34.43
C PHE A 679 19.76 21.42 34.68
N HIS A 680 19.73 22.03 35.87
CA HIS A 680 18.67 22.98 36.22
C HIS A 680 18.88 24.32 35.52
N ALA A 681 20.13 24.77 35.37
CA ALA A 681 20.47 25.96 34.61
C ALA A 681 20.19 25.80 33.10
N HIS A 682 20.47 24.62 32.54
CA HIS A 682 20.19 24.32 31.13
C HIS A 682 18.69 24.34 30.83
N VAL A 683 17.87 23.72 31.68
CA VAL A 683 16.41 23.73 31.55
C VAL A 683 15.87 25.16 31.65
N ALA A 684 16.31 25.97 32.61
CA ALA A 684 15.89 27.36 32.75
C ALA A 684 16.24 28.22 31.51
N GLY A 685 17.38 27.95 30.86
CA GLY A 685 17.78 28.59 29.61
C GLY A 685 16.89 28.22 28.42
N LEU A 686 16.46 26.97 28.34
CA LEU A 686 15.50 26.49 27.35
C LEU A 686 14.10 27.08 27.59
N GLU A 687 13.64 27.15 28.84
CA GLU A 687 12.36 27.77 29.22
C GLU A 687 12.33 29.28 28.89
N ALA A 688 13.46 29.98 29.03
CA ALA A 688 13.59 31.38 28.62
C ALA A 688 13.50 31.55 27.08
N LYS A 689 14.09 30.63 26.31
CA LYS A 689 13.96 30.59 24.84
C LYS A 689 12.52 30.25 24.42
N GLU A 690 11.83 29.37 25.16
CA GLU A 690 10.42 29.06 24.94
C GLU A 690 9.52 30.27 25.19
N ALA A 691 9.72 30.98 26.30
CA ALA A 691 8.94 32.18 26.66
C ALA A 691 9.05 33.31 25.63
N THR A 692 10.16 33.36 24.86
CA THR A 692 10.38 34.33 23.78
C THR A 692 9.99 33.81 22.40
N GLY A 693 9.50 32.56 22.29
CA GLY A 693 9.13 31.92 21.02
C GLY A 693 10.32 31.54 20.13
N SER A 694 11.55 31.61 20.65
CA SER A 694 12.79 31.34 19.91
C SER A 694 13.24 29.88 19.98
N LEU A 695 12.50 29.02 20.69
CA LEU A 695 12.77 27.58 20.76
C LEU A 695 12.18 26.83 19.54
N PRO A 696 13.01 26.30 18.63
CA PRO A 696 12.56 25.57 17.43
C PRO A 696 11.82 24.27 17.78
N LYS A 697 10.76 23.97 17.03
CA LYS A 697 9.94 22.76 17.17
C LYS A 697 10.40 21.59 16.30
N THR A 698 11.39 21.81 15.42
CA THR A 698 11.80 20.85 14.38
C THR A 698 13.11 20.13 14.67
N PHE A 699 13.92 20.61 15.61
CA PHE A 699 15.20 20.01 16.04
C PHE A 699 15.53 20.47 17.46
N PHE A 700 16.42 19.78 18.16
CA PHE A 700 16.82 20.17 19.51
C PHE A 700 17.74 21.40 19.44
N ALA A 701 17.25 22.55 19.91
CA ALA A 701 17.96 23.83 19.82
C ALA A 701 19.27 23.88 20.61
N ASP A 702 19.29 23.19 21.76
CA ASP A 702 20.38 23.22 22.72
C ASP A 702 20.41 21.85 23.44
N PRO A 703 20.83 20.77 22.76
CA PRO A 703 20.94 19.47 23.39
C PRO A 703 21.93 19.55 24.57
N PRO A 704 21.70 18.80 25.67
CA PRO A 704 22.64 18.69 26.78
C PRO A 704 24.01 18.32 26.27
N ARG A 705 24.93 19.26 26.37
CA ARG A 705 26.34 19.04 26.09
C ARG A 705 26.99 18.59 27.37
N THR A 706 28.03 17.81 27.25
CA THR A 706 28.81 17.44 28.41
C THR A 706 30.29 17.59 28.13
N ASP A 707 30.96 17.76 29.24
CA ASP A 707 32.26 18.33 29.52
C ASP A 707 33.05 17.35 30.38
N ASN A 708 32.36 16.29 30.78
CA ASN A 708 32.96 14.99 30.79
C ASN A 708 33.48 14.68 29.38
N PRO A 709 34.80 14.53 29.18
CA PRO A 709 35.37 14.10 27.90
C PRO A 709 34.86 12.73 27.41
N ASP A 710 33.96 12.07 28.15
CA ASP A 710 33.45 10.73 27.90
C ASP A 710 31.99 10.66 27.37
N VAL A 711 31.26 11.77 27.22
CA VAL A 711 29.93 11.78 26.58
C VAL A 711 29.80 12.98 25.63
N TRP A 712 29.38 12.79 24.39
CA TRP A 712 29.24 13.92 23.45
C TRP A 712 28.24 13.55 22.30
N ASP A 713 27.80 14.52 21.50
CA ASP A 713 26.38 14.72 21.08
C ASP A 713 26.21 15.30 19.64
N ASP A 714 27.15 15.03 18.72
CA ASP A 714 27.46 15.90 17.56
C ASP A 714 27.64 15.23 16.15
N VAL A 715 27.11 14.03 15.86
CA VAL A 715 27.18 13.39 14.52
C VAL A 715 26.41 14.17 13.43
N THR A 716 27.07 14.54 12.33
CA THR A 716 26.42 15.26 11.22
C THR A 716 25.85 14.31 10.15
N PHE A 717 24.66 13.78 10.40
CA PHE A 717 23.91 12.93 9.45
C PHE A 717 23.67 13.56 8.06
N MET A 718 23.85 14.88 7.93
CA MET A 718 23.73 15.59 6.65
C MET A 718 24.99 15.45 5.76
N ARG A 719 26.15 15.01 6.27
CA ARG A 719 27.38 14.80 5.49
C ARG A 719 27.36 13.41 4.83
N CYS A 720 26.55 13.30 3.77
CA CYS A 720 26.37 12.09 2.99
C CYS A 720 26.12 12.42 1.51
N LEU A 721 26.15 11.42 0.63
CA LEU A 721 25.93 11.61 -0.81
C LEU A 721 24.53 12.16 -1.17
N ASN A 722 23.52 12.01 -0.30
CA ASN A 722 22.21 12.63 -0.50
C ASN A 722 22.24 14.16 -0.49
N ALA A 723 23.14 14.79 0.28
CA ALA A 723 23.24 16.25 0.32
C ALA A 723 23.61 16.81 -1.07
N ASN A 724 24.42 16.07 -1.83
CA ASN A 724 24.79 16.40 -3.21
C ASN A 724 23.63 16.16 -4.20
N GLN A 725 22.78 15.16 -3.96
CA GLN A 725 21.58 14.92 -4.77
C GLN A 725 20.51 16.00 -4.56
N MET A 726 20.36 16.51 -3.34
CA MET A 726 19.44 17.62 -3.03
C MET A 726 19.80 18.91 -3.76
N ALA A 727 21.09 19.21 -3.92
CA ALA A 727 21.56 20.35 -4.72
C ALA A 727 21.23 20.19 -6.22
N GLY A 728 21.05 18.96 -6.70
CA GLY A 728 20.75 18.63 -8.10
C GLY A 728 19.28 18.27 -8.38
N GLY A 729 18.36 18.39 -7.42
CA GLY A 729 16.93 18.16 -7.62
C GLY A 729 16.49 16.70 -7.87
N LYS A 730 17.29 15.71 -7.49
CA LYS A 730 17.00 14.27 -7.72
C LYS A 730 16.30 13.58 -6.53
N GLN A 731 15.68 12.44 -6.80
CA GLN A 731 15.01 11.59 -5.82
C GLN A 731 16.02 11.11 -4.74
N LYS A 732 15.60 11.11 -3.47
CA LYS A 732 16.51 10.85 -2.32
C LYS A 732 16.68 9.35 -2.10
N HIS A 733 17.90 8.90 -1.84
CA HIS A 733 18.12 7.59 -1.21
C HIS A 733 17.54 7.60 0.21
N ILE A 734 16.91 6.51 0.64
CA ILE A 734 16.14 6.48 1.89
C ILE A 734 17.05 6.67 3.12
N CYS A 735 18.19 5.97 3.19
CA CYS A 735 19.14 6.05 4.32
C CYS A 735 20.61 5.90 3.87
N PRO A 736 21.30 6.96 3.40
CA PRO A 736 22.72 6.86 3.05
C PRO A 736 23.62 6.82 4.30
N LEU A 737 24.65 5.98 4.28
CA LEU A 737 25.65 5.91 5.34
C LEU A 737 26.46 7.23 5.42
N PRO A 738 26.62 7.85 6.60
CA PRO A 738 27.43 9.05 6.79
C PRO A 738 28.93 8.84 6.50
N PHE A 739 29.60 9.83 5.89
CA PHE A 739 31.03 9.72 5.55
C PHE A 739 31.93 9.49 6.76
N ASP A 740 31.64 10.13 7.90
CA ASP A 740 32.48 10.08 9.10
C ASP A 740 32.65 8.64 9.63
N ILE A 741 31.60 7.81 9.53
CA ILE A 741 31.64 6.41 9.97
C ILE A 741 32.53 5.60 9.04
N VAL A 742 32.39 5.82 7.73
CA VAL A 742 33.12 5.09 6.68
C VAL A 742 34.61 5.43 6.69
N GLU A 743 34.94 6.73 6.73
CA GLU A 743 36.32 7.23 6.72
C GLU A 743 37.14 6.59 7.85
N ARG A 744 36.60 6.58 9.07
CA ARG A 744 37.29 5.99 10.25
C ARG A 744 37.44 4.49 10.14
N THR A 745 36.39 3.79 9.73
CA THR A 745 36.39 2.33 9.64
C THR A 745 37.44 1.85 8.63
N ILE A 746 37.53 2.50 7.46
CA ILE A 746 38.52 2.18 6.43
C ILE A 746 39.94 2.47 6.91
N GLU A 747 40.17 3.62 7.56
CA GLU A 747 41.49 3.99 8.07
C GLU A 747 41.99 3.04 9.16
N LEU A 748 41.12 2.57 10.05
CA LEU A 748 41.48 1.76 11.21
C LEU A 748 41.70 0.28 10.87
N TYR A 749 40.92 -0.25 9.93
CA TYR A 749 40.79 -1.70 9.74
C TYR A 749 41.25 -2.20 8.38
N SER A 750 41.83 -1.34 7.54
CA SER A 750 42.39 -1.73 6.23
C SER A 750 43.72 -1.03 5.93
N ASN A 751 44.58 -1.72 5.17
CA ASN A 751 45.81 -1.15 4.61
C ASN A 751 45.50 -0.45 3.27
N PRO A 752 46.31 0.55 2.84
CA PRO A 752 46.28 1.02 1.46
C PRO A 752 46.40 -0.15 0.47
N GLY A 753 45.64 -0.10 -0.63
CA GLY A 753 45.56 -1.16 -1.64
C GLY A 753 44.65 -2.35 -1.29
N ASP A 754 44.19 -2.48 -0.03
CA ASP A 754 43.22 -3.53 0.34
C ASP A 754 41.92 -3.39 -0.46
N LEU A 755 41.29 -4.54 -0.72
CA LEU A 755 39.96 -4.60 -1.31
C LEU A 755 38.89 -4.47 -0.22
N ILE A 756 38.03 -3.45 -0.34
CA ILE A 756 36.91 -3.17 0.55
C ILE A 756 35.62 -3.66 -0.11
N LEU A 757 34.95 -4.63 0.52
CA LEU A 757 33.69 -5.18 0.05
C LEU A 757 32.51 -4.46 0.69
N GLU A 758 31.59 -3.99 -0.14
CA GLU A 758 30.30 -3.42 0.25
C GLU A 758 29.13 -4.16 -0.45
N PRO A 759 28.48 -5.14 0.21
CA PRO A 759 27.38 -5.95 -0.35
C PRO A 759 26.06 -5.19 -0.58
N PHE A 760 25.86 -4.05 0.09
CA PHE A 760 24.64 -3.24 0.04
C PHE A 760 24.99 -1.80 -0.32
N MET A 761 25.58 -1.61 -1.51
CA MET A 761 26.28 -0.40 -1.91
C MET A 761 25.41 0.87 -1.91
N GLY A 762 24.11 0.76 -2.16
CA GLY A 762 23.21 1.88 -2.30
C GLY A 762 23.75 2.88 -3.32
N ILE A 763 23.83 4.15 -2.93
CA ILE A 763 24.42 5.20 -3.77
C ILE A 763 25.96 5.26 -3.71
N GLY A 764 26.64 4.31 -3.08
CA GLY A 764 28.09 4.14 -3.21
C GLY A 764 28.97 4.86 -2.18
N THR A 765 28.47 5.16 -0.97
CA THR A 765 29.25 5.86 0.06
C THR A 765 30.54 5.11 0.41
N VAL A 766 30.47 3.80 0.70
CA VAL A 766 31.66 3.01 1.08
C VAL A 766 32.68 2.92 -0.06
N PRO A 767 32.31 2.54 -1.29
CA PRO A 767 33.22 2.57 -2.43
C PRO A 767 33.86 3.94 -2.69
N TYR A 768 33.07 5.01 -2.64
CA TYR A 768 33.56 6.38 -2.84
C TYR A 768 34.68 6.74 -1.86
N VAL A 769 34.47 6.46 -0.56
CA VAL A 769 35.48 6.77 0.47
C VAL A 769 36.69 5.84 0.36
N ALA A 770 36.49 4.56 0.04
CA ALA A 770 37.60 3.61 -0.16
C ALA A 770 38.58 4.10 -1.23
N ILE A 771 38.06 4.54 -2.39
CA ILE A 771 38.88 5.09 -3.49
C ILE A 771 39.67 6.31 -3.01
N LYS A 772 39.02 7.26 -2.31
CA LYS A 772 39.65 8.47 -1.76
C LYS A 772 40.71 8.19 -0.69
N LYS A 773 40.63 7.04 -0.04
CA LYS A 773 41.60 6.58 0.94
C LYS A 773 42.65 5.65 0.32
N ASP A 774 42.79 5.57 -1.01
CA ASP A 774 43.80 4.71 -1.65
C ASP A 774 43.58 3.21 -1.38
N ARG A 775 42.32 2.79 -1.30
CA ARG A 775 41.90 1.38 -1.26
C ARG A 775 41.16 1.03 -2.56
N ARG A 776 41.05 -0.27 -2.85
CA ARG A 776 40.22 -0.77 -3.94
C ARG A 776 38.82 -1.05 -3.42
N ALA A 777 37.77 -0.76 -4.19
CA ALA A 777 36.39 -0.98 -3.80
C ALA A 777 35.71 -2.08 -4.63
N TYR A 778 34.95 -2.96 -3.99
CA TYR A 778 34.02 -3.89 -4.63
C TYR A 778 32.62 -3.64 -4.08
N GLY A 779 31.76 -2.99 -4.87
CA GLY A 779 30.42 -2.61 -4.45
C GLY A 779 29.35 -3.36 -5.22
N ILE A 780 28.34 -3.88 -4.52
CA ILE A 780 27.21 -4.61 -5.13
C ILE A 780 25.91 -3.90 -4.77
N GLU A 781 25.07 -3.62 -5.76
CA GLU A 781 23.78 -2.98 -5.55
C GLU A 781 22.70 -3.65 -6.41
N LEU A 782 21.54 -3.92 -5.81
CA LEU A 782 20.43 -4.57 -6.50
C LEU A 782 19.60 -3.56 -7.32
N ASN A 783 19.42 -2.35 -6.81
CA ASN A 783 18.68 -1.27 -7.47
C ASN A 783 19.52 -0.58 -8.56
N SER A 784 19.07 -0.69 -9.83
CA SER A 784 19.81 -0.16 -10.98
C SER A 784 19.98 1.36 -10.97
N GLU A 785 19.07 2.13 -10.36
CA GLU A 785 19.20 3.59 -10.23
C GLU A 785 20.27 3.97 -9.20
N TYR A 786 20.26 3.30 -8.04
CA TYR A 786 21.28 3.50 -7.02
C TYR A 786 22.66 3.08 -7.53
N PHE A 787 22.73 1.94 -8.22
CA PHE A 787 23.91 1.49 -8.94
C PHE A 787 24.44 2.55 -9.91
N ALA A 788 23.59 3.10 -10.78
CA ALA A 788 24.00 4.11 -11.75
C ALA A 788 24.56 5.39 -11.07
N ASN A 789 23.98 5.78 -9.93
CA ASN A 789 24.51 6.88 -9.13
C ASN A 789 25.85 6.53 -8.47
N ALA A 790 25.99 5.34 -7.90
CA ALA A 790 27.22 4.86 -7.29
C ALA A 790 28.37 4.82 -8.30
N VAL A 791 28.13 4.29 -9.51
CA VAL A 791 29.11 4.26 -10.60
C VAL A 791 29.61 5.65 -10.94
N ARG A 792 28.71 6.65 -11.05
CA ARG A 792 29.10 8.04 -11.31
C ARG A 792 30.06 8.54 -10.22
N TYR A 793 29.68 8.39 -8.95
CA TYR A 793 30.51 8.88 -7.84
C TYR A 793 31.85 8.15 -7.73
N CYS A 794 31.90 6.85 -8.01
CA CYS A 794 33.16 6.10 -8.02
C CYS A 794 34.10 6.59 -9.13
N ARG A 795 33.59 6.84 -10.34
CA ARG A 795 34.36 7.42 -11.44
C ARG A 795 34.90 8.80 -11.10
N ASP A 796 34.08 9.65 -10.50
CA ASP A 796 34.49 10.99 -10.10
C ASP A 796 35.59 10.94 -9.03
N ALA A 797 35.45 10.06 -8.02
CA ALA A 797 36.46 9.86 -6.98
C ALA A 797 37.77 9.28 -7.51
N GLU A 798 37.68 8.34 -8.45
CA GLU A 798 38.86 7.74 -9.10
C GLU A 798 39.59 8.77 -9.97
N ALA A 799 38.87 9.56 -10.77
CA ALA A 799 39.47 10.62 -11.57
C ALA A 799 40.17 11.67 -10.69
N GLU A 800 39.59 12.04 -9.55
CA GLU A 800 40.22 12.93 -8.56
C GLU A 800 41.47 12.30 -7.94
N ALA A 801 41.44 11.01 -7.61
CA ALA A 801 42.55 10.29 -6.98
C ALA A 801 43.72 10.01 -7.95
N LEU A 802 43.44 9.88 -9.25
CA LEU A 802 44.43 9.63 -10.30
C LEU A 802 44.91 10.91 -10.99
N ALA A 803 44.28 12.06 -10.73
CA ALA A 803 44.72 13.34 -11.27
C ALA A 803 46.15 13.64 -10.77
N PRO A 804 47.10 13.96 -11.66
CA PRO A 804 48.45 14.33 -11.25
C PRO A 804 48.38 15.56 -10.33
N SER A 805 49.09 15.51 -9.21
CA SER A 805 49.18 16.67 -8.33
C SER A 805 50.09 17.73 -8.96
N LEU A 806 49.91 18.99 -8.55
CA LEU A 806 50.81 20.08 -8.95
C LEU A 806 52.28 19.78 -8.60
N PHE A 807 52.52 18.92 -7.60
CA PHE A 807 53.84 18.46 -7.19
C PHE A 807 54.41 17.36 -8.10
N ASP A 808 53.55 16.51 -8.68
CA ASP A 808 53.98 15.49 -9.64
C ASP A 808 54.45 16.14 -10.96
N GLU A 809 53.80 17.24 -11.37
CA GLU A 809 54.26 18.05 -12.50
C GLU A 809 55.58 18.79 -12.22
N LEU A 810 55.81 19.22 -10.97
CA LEU A 810 57.06 19.87 -10.53
C LEU A 810 58.24 18.91 -10.40
N VAL A 811 58.00 17.61 -10.20
CA VAL A 811 59.05 16.57 -10.17
C VAL A 811 59.33 16.02 -11.57
N ALA A 812 58.37 16.12 -12.49
CA ALA A 812 58.53 15.75 -13.90
C ALA A 812 59.20 16.83 -14.76
N ALA A 813 59.24 18.09 -14.28
CA ALA A 813 59.96 19.22 -14.89
C ALA A 813 61.37 19.37 -14.31
#